data_AF-A0A855Y5V1-F1
#
_entry.id   AF-A0A855Y5V1-F1
#
_cell.length_a   1.000
_cell.length_b   1.000
_cell.length_c   1.000
_cell.angle_alpha   90.00
_cell.angle_beta   90.00
_cell.angle_gamma   90.00
#
_symmetry.space_group_name_H-M   'P 1'
#
loop_
_entity.id
_entity.type
_entity.pdbx_description
1 polymer ?
#
loop_
_entity_poly.entity_id
_entity_poly.type
_entity_poly.pdbx_seq_one_letter_code
_entity_poly.pdbx_strand_id
1 'polypeptide(L)'
;MQYRKLISVLLILVLVAPWLVEPAGKVHAGASYPVPGNNGLLTIKYVDENSVELQWEYAQSESSTPPDVNYLVYISNAPDLTDVQQISGTSGHPYGDPINGSESNTNGTFSKIITDLIEGDTYYFNVVVKDRYLETAYQMQSIEFTVQLSALDQYNELKKKADRGNSNDFIQDIILLLRNKQFIGTPDFESLPVEDQEAIAEYLLDIEAPTSKGYENKEQVEFFVQLALKALEVTRQIDGPSAVVALNDLYSKQAERINHFDFPSAESNFYQLIAAYLSASEIDKRTTAYLYELKLKKTSSISSVLRDIDTVVEETPFINRANTTEEMVTSLDKLNTIHENILTYNEANPGNPITSFTLDTSKMDNLTPEQKEQLADHMLTERPNGGYASLEDVQTTFNEFFPGNEADALAAVNAAKSNSDNINDMILAMENPDLKINFPNGYYESLQVKKFIAKFLIDYVKNDYKNKDQVQYMVDLGVLAQSIWGQKELDLIQNKLDLFAQQLMDGTKYFNDQQTNVLRSIGQQHLKRSNVDKGVFAYKYLHLLAIEKEEGASKGNIVNPDIVLNLFSMPLDSFENATSIPLMDQWLDHAMNEWLSGEAFFNKYKYRRTGALDLSKRAELSTEGKKELAEWVLNEQDRYEDVGNLQYVINRFFTAPNVTGNDINNTITGLDDTMEISLNGKLNWIDVASITRLDLSGDKTVWVRYKAISDLLPGRAVKIVFTANGDSSNGNGSTPNTGGSTGGGSSATTPVTTTPTTKQEQIVVDVNGANGTNLTKTPITRTTEADGTIKDLVKMSEAIAKESVEKAKQLKMNTARIVIPDAKDAVSETRIELPKAAVKQLNDGGLNLEISTENAIISVPTKSIAGFDQDLYFRVVPLKKESERKEVEERAKKERLIQQITPNSNVKVLARPVEIETNMQSHEVTLTLPLRDSLPTDPAARQQALDNLAVYIEHSDGTKELIQGKRVNLSDSSEGIEFTVNKFSTFTLVVVDGLKASQGSHSPYINGFGADFRPDAFVTRAQMAAMLARNLSDEVGTASANVVNYDDVSATHWAASDIEKAQSAGIMNGMKATQFAPEGSITRAQMATIAYRWIQQQSAGATSSTTQATDGAGFTDVSTDLWSSDAIAYVQSAGLMTGYNDGTFKPDSQLTRAEAVKVLNVLFKRTPVTGVTTPSFTDVPATHWAYADIEAAAQK
;
A
#
# COMPACT_ATOMS: atom_id res chain seq x y z
N MET A 1 -29.68 19.04 -35.96
CA MET A 1 -30.51 20.12 -35.34
C MET A 1 -31.97 19.72 -35.53
N GLN A 2 -32.87 19.59 -34.56
CA GLN A 2 -32.86 19.72 -33.10
C GLN A 2 -33.77 18.62 -32.56
N TYR A 3 -33.23 17.66 -31.80
CA TYR A 3 -34.01 16.86 -30.86
C TYR A 3 -33.10 16.65 -29.63
N ARG A 4 -32.99 17.71 -28.82
CA ARG A 4 -32.46 17.65 -27.46
C ARG A 4 -33.68 17.61 -26.52
N LYS A 5 -33.61 16.71 -25.54
CA LYS A 5 -34.56 16.44 -24.43
C LYS A 5 -35.65 15.42 -24.76
N LEU A 6 -35.48 14.19 -24.26
CA LEU A 6 -36.54 13.35 -23.68
C LEU A 6 -35.99 11.98 -23.21
N ILE A 7 -35.09 11.96 -22.21
CA ILE A 7 -34.98 10.82 -21.26
C ILE A 7 -34.62 11.40 -19.89
N SER A 8 -35.63 11.95 -19.25
CA SER A 8 -35.72 12.14 -17.80
C SER A 8 -37.21 12.21 -17.53
N VAL A 9 -37.68 11.37 -16.61
CA VAL A 9 -39.08 11.18 -16.21
C VAL A 9 -39.89 10.24 -17.12
N LEU A 10 -39.88 8.95 -16.78
CA LEU A 10 -41.01 8.05 -17.06
C LEU A 10 -41.56 7.53 -15.72
N LEU A 11 -41.95 8.48 -14.88
CA LEU A 11 -42.94 8.28 -13.83
C LEU A 11 -43.87 9.49 -13.88
N ILE A 12 -45.15 9.24 -14.10
CA ILE A 12 -46.27 10.19 -13.95
C ILE A 12 -46.40 11.23 -15.08
N LEU A 13 -47.26 10.95 -16.07
CA LEU A 13 -48.30 11.85 -16.61
C LEU A 13 -48.92 11.26 -17.89
N VAL A 14 -49.93 10.40 -17.74
CA VAL A 14 -51.06 10.37 -18.69
C VAL A 14 -52.25 10.95 -17.93
N LEU A 15 -52.32 12.27 -17.93
CA LEU A 15 -53.50 13.02 -17.59
C LEU A 15 -53.63 14.15 -18.61
N VAL A 16 -54.82 14.21 -19.22
CA VAL A 16 -55.42 15.30 -20.00
C VAL A 16 -55.24 15.26 -21.53
N ALA A 17 -56.16 14.56 -22.19
CA ALA A 17 -57.05 15.18 -23.18
C ALA A 17 -58.47 14.62 -23.00
N PRO A 18 -59.34 15.29 -22.22
CA PRO A 18 -60.77 15.01 -22.20
C PRO A 18 -61.44 15.65 -23.43
N TRP A 19 -62.61 15.14 -23.81
CA TRP A 19 -63.54 15.65 -24.84
C TRP A 19 -63.35 15.10 -26.26
N LEU A 20 -63.96 13.94 -26.55
CA LEU A 20 -65.01 13.77 -27.57
C LEU A 20 -65.50 12.31 -27.62
N VAL A 21 -66.07 11.82 -26.51
CA VAL A 21 -67.09 10.77 -26.55
C VAL A 21 -68.12 11.19 -25.51
N GLU A 22 -69.34 11.52 -25.96
CA GLU A 22 -70.47 11.71 -25.06
C GLU A 22 -70.65 10.44 -24.21
N PRO A 23 -71.01 10.53 -22.92
CA PRO A 23 -71.38 9.35 -22.16
C PRO A 23 -72.62 8.74 -22.79
N ALA A 24 -72.45 7.66 -23.55
CA ALA A 24 -73.54 6.81 -23.97
C ALA A 24 -74.23 6.29 -22.70
N GLY A 25 -75.52 6.61 -22.55
CA GLY A 25 -76.40 5.88 -21.63
C GLY A 25 -76.47 6.34 -20.18
N LYS A 26 -76.57 7.64 -19.87
CA LYS A 26 -77.24 8.03 -18.60
C LYS A 26 -78.74 7.78 -18.74
N VAL A 27 -79.21 6.61 -18.32
CA VAL A 27 -80.65 6.39 -18.07
C VAL A 27 -81.02 7.15 -16.81
N HIS A 28 -81.70 8.29 -16.96
CA HIS A 28 -82.43 8.92 -15.86
C HIS A 28 -83.88 8.44 -15.88
N ALA A 29 -84.29 7.73 -14.82
CA ALA A 29 -85.66 7.79 -14.31
C ALA A 29 -85.72 7.24 -12.88
N GLY A 30 -85.95 8.13 -11.92
CA GLY A 30 -86.56 7.90 -10.59
C GLY A 30 -86.11 6.69 -9.75
N ALA A 31 -85.46 7.00 -8.62
CA ALA A 31 -85.14 6.16 -7.46
C ALA A 31 -83.73 5.51 -7.44
N SER A 32 -82.85 6.06 -6.58
CA SER A 32 -81.72 5.42 -5.88
C SER A 32 -81.03 4.20 -6.54
N TYR A 33 -80.05 4.44 -7.41
CA TYR A 33 -79.18 3.41 -7.99
C TYR A 33 -77.69 3.65 -7.64
N PRO A 34 -76.81 2.63 -7.72
CA PRO A 34 -75.38 2.81 -7.47
C PRO A 34 -74.68 3.69 -8.51
N VAL A 35 -73.89 4.67 -8.07
CA VAL A 35 -72.94 5.44 -8.89
C VAL A 35 -71.59 4.71 -8.84
N PRO A 36 -70.98 4.35 -10.00
CA PRO A 36 -69.64 3.75 -10.03
C PRO A 36 -68.63 4.63 -9.29
N GLY A 37 -67.83 4.04 -8.39
CA GLY A 37 -66.89 4.77 -7.53
C GLY A 37 -65.92 5.64 -8.33
N ASN A 38 -65.58 6.83 -7.82
CA ASN A 38 -64.69 7.82 -8.46
C ASN A 38 -64.96 8.03 -9.97
N ASN A 39 -66.24 8.18 -10.35
CA ASN A 39 -66.71 8.33 -11.74
C ASN A 39 -66.44 7.13 -12.67
N GLY A 40 -66.15 5.95 -12.14
CA GLY A 40 -65.91 4.74 -12.93
C GLY A 40 -64.49 4.62 -13.50
N LEU A 41 -63.51 5.34 -12.96
CA LEU A 41 -62.13 5.31 -13.41
C LEU A 41 -61.48 3.93 -13.15
N LEU A 42 -60.94 3.31 -14.20
CA LEU A 42 -60.09 2.11 -14.08
C LEU A 42 -58.61 2.51 -14.14
N THR A 43 -57.79 1.85 -13.34
CA THR A 43 -56.33 1.95 -13.41
C THR A 43 -55.73 0.58 -13.70
N ILE A 44 -54.74 0.54 -14.60
CA ILE A 44 -53.94 -0.65 -14.87
C ILE A 44 -52.60 -0.49 -14.18
N LYS A 45 -52.19 -1.53 -13.48
CA LYS A 45 -50.84 -1.68 -12.97
C LYS A 45 -50.23 -2.94 -13.61
N TYR A 46 -49.06 -2.78 -14.21
CA TYR A 46 -48.32 -3.90 -14.78
C TYR A 46 -47.84 -4.85 -13.66
N VAL A 47 -48.00 -6.15 -13.86
CA VAL A 47 -47.59 -7.19 -12.91
C VAL A 47 -46.37 -7.95 -13.45
N ASP A 48 -46.50 -8.58 -14.62
CA ASP A 48 -45.41 -9.25 -15.36
C ASP A 48 -45.72 -9.33 -16.87
N GLU A 49 -44.88 -10.04 -17.63
CA GLU A 49 -44.93 -10.16 -19.11
C GLU A 49 -46.28 -10.61 -19.67
N ASN A 50 -47.05 -11.39 -18.91
CA ASN A 50 -48.33 -11.95 -19.35
C ASN A 50 -49.49 -11.58 -18.41
N SER A 51 -49.30 -10.61 -17.50
CA SER A 51 -50.35 -10.25 -16.54
C SER A 51 -50.39 -8.78 -16.13
N VAL A 52 -51.60 -8.33 -15.83
CA VAL A 52 -51.89 -6.96 -15.36
C VAL A 52 -52.87 -6.96 -14.20
N GLU A 53 -52.74 -5.99 -13.30
CA GLU A 53 -53.68 -5.74 -12.22
C GLU A 53 -54.59 -4.56 -12.60
N LEU A 54 -55.89 -4.82 -12.69
CA LEU A 54 -56.90 -3.77 -12.78
C LEU A 54 -57.32 -3.35 -11.38
N GLN A 55 -57.41 -2.04 -11.13
CA GLN A 55 -57.89 -1.48 -9.86
C GLN A 55 -58.99 -0.43 -10.07
N TRP A 56 -59.98 -0.44 -9.18
CA TRP A 56 -61.12 0.49 -9.16
C TRP A 56 -61.64 0.74 -7.73
N GLU A 57 -62.45 1.77 -7.55
CA GLU A 57 -63.05 2.15 -6.26
C GLU A 57 -64.49 1.66 -6.11
N TYR A 58 -64.94 1.52 -4.85
CA TYR A 58 -66.30 1.09 -4.52
C TYR A 58 -67.39 2.05 -5.06
N ALA A 59 -68.40 1.48 -5.72
CA ALA A 59 -69.60 2.17 -6.17
C ALA A 59 -70.56 2.50 -5.02
N GLN A 60 -71.11 3.72 -5.00
CA GLN A 60 -72.01 4.20 -3.94
C GLN A 60 -73.48 4.01 -4.33
N SER A 61 -74.29 3.31 -3.52
CA SER A 61 -75.75 3.21 -3.71
C SER A 61 -76.53 4.01 -2.67
N GLU A 62 -77.58 4.72 -3.11
CA GLU A 62 -78.47 5.49 -2.23
C GLU A 62 -79.51 4.62 -1.49
N SER A 63 -79.68 3.34 -1.85
CA SER A 63 -80.81 2.50 -1.38
C SER A 63 -80.48 1.48 -0.28
N SER A 64 -79.22 1.26 0.09
CA SER A 64 -78.84 0.40 1.22
C SER A 64 -77.45 0.70 1.77
N THR A 65 -77.28 0.56 3.08
CA THR A 65 -75.97 0.53 3.76
C THR A 65 -75.79 -0.83 4.45
N PRO A 66 -74.71 -1.58 4.15
CA PRO A 66 -73.80 -1.41 3.01
C PRO A 66 -74.44 -1.89 1.69
N PRO A 67 -74.11 -1.28 0.53
CA PRO A 67 -74.62 -1.75 -0.76
C PRO A 67 -74.16 -3.17 -1.09
N ASP A 68 -75.12 -4.06 -1.36
CA ASP A 68 -74.87 -5.46 -1.73
C ASP A 68 -74.61 -5.52 -3.26
N VAL A 69 -73.49 -4.93 -3.72
CA VAL A 69 -73.08 -4.86 -5.14
C VAL A 69 -71.95 -5.85 -5.45
N ASN A 70 -71.90 -6.41 -6.66
CA ASN A 70 -70.83 -7.28 -7.14
C ASN A 70 -70.16 -6.67 -8.38
N TYR A 71 -68.85 -6.87 -8.53
CA TYR A 71 -68.05 -6.41 -9.66
C TYR A 71 -67.61 -7.58 -10.52
N LEU A 72 -67.70 -7.46 -11.85
CA LEU A 72 -67.22 -8.47 -12.78
C LEU A 72 -66.38 -7.82 -13.88
N VAL A 73 -65.16 -8.31 -14.06
CA VAL A 73 -64.22 -7.83 -15.08
C VAL A 73 -64.56 -8.49 -16.42
N TYR A 74 -64.49 -7.73 -17.51
CA TYR A 74 -64.64 -8.19 -18.89
C TYR A 74 -63.39 -7.84 -19.70
N ILE A 75 -63.00 -8.76 -20.57
CA ILE A 75 -61.85 -8.63 -21.49
C ILE A 75 -62.29 -8.88 -22.94
N SER A 76 -61.69 -8.15 -23.89
CA SER A 76 -61.87 -8.30 -25.35
C SER A 76 -60.60 -7.90 -26.10
N ASN A 77 -60.40 -8.42 -27.32
CA ASN A 77 -59.30 -8.00 -28.21
C ASN A 77 -59.76 -6.94 -29.23
N ALA A 78 -60.95 -6.38 -29.05
CA ALA A 78 -61.52 -5.32 -29.86
C ALA A 78 -62.12 -4.19 -28.99
N PRO A 79 -62.22 -2.95 -29.49
CA PRO A 79 -62.77 -1.80 -28.75
C PRO A 79 -64.31 -1.86 -28.65
N ASP A 80 -64.87 -2.99 -28.22
CA ASP A 80 -66.31 -3.30 -28.24
C ASP A 80 -66.96 -3.37 -26.86
N LEU A 81 -66.21 -3.00 -25.81
CA LEU A 81 -66.69 -2.93 -24.43
C LEU A 81 -67.21 -1.54 -24.05
N THR A 82 -67.88 -0.82 -24.96
CA THR A 82 -68.20 0.62 -24.79
C THR A 82 -69.60 0.94 -24.25
N ASP A 83 -70.52 -0.03 -24.20
CA ASP A 83 -71.88 0.10 -23.63
C ASP A 83 -72.32 -1.19 -22.89
N VAL A 84 -73.21 -1.06 -21.89
CA VAL A 84 -73.75 -2.18 -21.09
C VAL A 84 -74.47 -3.24 -21.95
N GLN A 85 -75.22 -2.83 -23.00
CA GLN A 85 -75.90 -3.81 -23.86
C GLN A 85 -74.90 -4.63 -24.66
N GLN A 86 -73.81 -4.02 -25.14
CA GLN A 86 -72.73 -4.71 -25.87
C GLN A 86 -71.96 -5.70 -24.98
N ILE A 87 -71.66 -5.32 -23.74
CA ILE A 87 -70.92 -6.18 -22.79
C ILE A 87 -71.74 -7.42 -22.39
N SER A 88 -73.05 -7.27 -22.22
CA SER A 88 -73.96 -8.40 -21.91
C SER A 88 -74.31 -9.28 -23.13
N GLY A 89 -73.95 -8.82 -24.34
CA GLY A 89 -74.58 -9.25 -25.58
C GLY A 89 -73.83 -10.29 -26.41
N THR A 90 -72.49 -10.25 -26.51
CA THR A 90 -71.63 -11.32 -27.13
C THR A 90 -70.15 -10.96 -27.35
N SER A 91 -69.70 -9.71 -27.12
CA SER A 91 -68.36 -9.26 -27.52
C SER A 91 -67.27 -9.35 -26.43
N GLY A 92 -67.63 -9.15 -25.16
CA GLY A 92 -66.72 -9.31 -24.02
C GLY A 92 -66.90 -10.64 -23.31
N HIS A 93 -65.82 -11.26 -22.86
CA HIS A 93 -65.89 -12.45 -21.99
C HIS A 93 -65.60 -12.07 -20.54
N PRO A 94 -66.40 -12.55 -19.56
CA PRO A 94 -66.13 -12.28 -18.16
C PRO A 94 -64.84 -12.98 -17.72
N TYR A 95 -63.97 -12.25 -17.03
CA TYR A 95 -62.71 -12.75 -16.53
C TYR A 95 -62.81 -13.09 -15.04
N GLY A 96 -62.85 -14.39 -14.75
CA GLY A 96 -62.95 -14.94 -13.40
C GLY A 96 -64.30 -14.72 -12.71
N ASP A 97 -64.35 -15.05 -11.42
CA ASP A 97 -65.56 -14.91 -10.61
C ASP A 97 -65.86 -13.46 -10.20
N PRO A 98 -67.15 -13.09 -10.00
CA PRO A 98 -67.53 -11.78 -9.49
C PRO A 98 -66.95 -11.52 -8.10
N ILE A 99 -66.48 -10.30 -7.87
CA ILE A 99 -65.97 -9.83 -6.58
C ILE A 99 -67.12 -9.23 -5.77
N ASN A 100 -67.30 -9.67 -4.54
CA ASN A 100 -68.36 -9.14 -3.69
C ASN A 100 -67.96 -7.77 -3.12
N GLY A 101 -68.89 -6.81 -3.11
CA GLY A 101 -68.65 -5.47 -2.58
C GLY A 101 -68.29 -5.41 -1.10
N SER A 102 -68.55 -6.47 -0.33
CA SER A 102 -68.10 -6.64 1.05
C SER A 102 -66.65 -7.15 1.20
N GLU A 103 -66.02 -7.56 0.11
CA GLU A 103 -64.65 -8.11 0.07
C GLU A 103 -63.58 -7.03 -0.21
N SER A 104 -63.91 -5.74 -0.09
CA SER A 104 -62.98 -4.63 -0.35
C SER A 104 -61.70 -4.74 0.48
N ASN A 105 -60.56 -4.38 -0.10
CA ASN A 105 -59.34 -4.18 0.68
C ASN A 105 -59.50 -2.94 1.59
N THR A 106 -58.76 -2.86 2.71
CA THR A 106 -58.84 -1.75 3.66
C THR A 106 -58.63 -0.42 2.93
N ASN A 107 -59.72 0.34 2.76
CA ASN A 107 -59.88 1.69 2.15
C ASN A 107 -60.92 1.77 1.01
N GLY A 108 -61.63 0.69 0.65
CA GLY A 108 -62.73 0.77 -0.32
C GLY A 108 -62.29 0.70 -1.79
N THR A 109 -61.11 0.13 -2.04
CA THR A 109 -60.60 -0.19 -3.38
C THR A 109 -60.70 -1.69 -3.68
N PHE A 110 -60.78 -2.03 -4.95
CA PHE A 110 -60.80 -3.41 -5.46
C PHE A 110 -59.71 -3.59 -6.50
N SER A 111 -59.20 -4.81 -6.59
CA SER A 111 -58.30 -5.17 -7.67
C SER A 111 -58.51 -6.59 -8.17
N LYS A 112 -58.17 -6.81 -9.45
CA LYS A 112 -58.17 -8.12 -10.09
C LYS A 112 -56.93 -8.24 -10.98
N ILE A 113 -56.15 -9.29 -10.76
CA ILE A 113 -55.05 -9.66 -11.65
C ILE A 113 -55.61 -10.50 -12.80
N ILE A 114 -55.28 -10.10 -14.03
CA ILE A 114 -55.57 -10.79 -15.28
C ILE A 114 -54.27 -11.42 -15.77
N THR A 115 -54.29 -12.73 -15.97
CA THR A 115 -53.19 -13.56 -16.48
C THR A 115 -53.46 -14.05 -17.90
N ASP A 116 -52.46 -14.70 -18.51
CA ASP A 116 -52.54 -15.36 -19.82
C ASP A 116 -52.74 -14.40 -21.00
N LEU A 117 -52.21 -13.18 -20.89
CA LEU A 117 -52.16 -12.21 -22.00
C LEU A 117 -51.03 -12.58 -22.98
N ILE A 118 -51.23 -12.34 -24.27
CA ILE A 118 -50.26 -12.64 -25.34
C ILE A 118 -49.45 -11.38 -25.64
N GLU A 119 -48.12 -11.50 -25.64
CA GLU A 119 -47.21 -10.40 -25.96
C GLU A 119 -47.46 -9.79 -27.35
N GLY A 120 -47.48 -8.46 -27.43
CA GLY A 120 -47.75 -7.71 -28.65
C GLY A 120 -49.23 -7.55 -29.01
N ASP A 121 -50.15 -8.29 -28.38
CA ASP A 121 -51.58 -8.16 -28.61
C ASP A 121 -52.18 -6.98 -27.82
N THR A 122 -53.25 -6.40 -28.37
CA THR A 122 -54.03 -5.33 -27.73
C THR A 122 -55.32 -5.89 -27.13
N TYR A 123 -55.54 -5.56 -25.86
CA TYR A 123 -56.70 -5.94 -25.07
C TYR A 123 -57.45 -4.71 -24.58
N TYR A 124 -58.77 -4.86 -24.43
CA TYR A 124 -59.69 -3.89 -23.88
C TYR A 124 -60.33 -4.46 -22.62
N PHE A 125 -60.32 -3.70 -21.53
CA PHE A 125 -60.88 -4.11 -20.25
C PHE A 125 -62.05 -3.21 -19.84
N ASN A 126 -63.06 -3.80 -19.21
CA ASN A 126 -64.13 -3.07 -18.54
C ASN A 126 -64.53 -3.79 -17.23
N VAL A 127 -65.08 -3.07 -16.26
CA VAL A 127 -65.64 -3.65 -15.04
C VAL A 127 -67.12 -3.31 -14.96
N VAL A 128 -67.96 -4.31 -14.79
CA VAL A 128 -69.40 -4.14 -14.64
C VAL A 128 -69.79 -4.27 -13.18
N VAL A 129 -70.54 -3.30 -12.67
CA VAL A 129 -71.14 -3.33 -11.33
C VAL A 129 -72.56 -3.84 -11.42
N LYS A 130 -72.92 -4.83 -10.60
CA LYS A 130 -74.26 -5.43 -10.55
C LYS A 130 -74.84 -5.34 -9.14
N ASP A 131 -76.05 -4.83 -9.03
CA ASP A 131 -76.82 -4.84 -7.78
C ASP A 131 -77.44 -6.24 -7.55
N ARG A 132 -77.47 -6.70 -6.29
CA ARG A 132 -78.05 -7.99 -5.90
C ARG A 132 -79.58 -8.02 -5.96
N TYR A 133 -80.25 -6.87 -5.82
CA TYR A 133 -81.72 -6.79 -5.71
C TYR A 133 -82.41 -6.23 -6.96
N LEU A 134 -81.67 -5.53 -7.81
CA LEU A 134 -82.11 -5.01 -9.10
C LEU A 134 -81.19 -5.61 -10.15
N GLU A 135 -81.71 -6.39 -11.10
CA GLU A 135 -80.91 -7.10 -12.13
C GLU A 135 -80.29 -6.15 -13.18
N THR A 136 -79.82 -4.98 -12.77
CA THR A 136 -79.27 -3.95 -13.65
C THR A 136 -77.75 -3.94 -13.54
N ALA A 137 -77.09 -4.16 -14.68
CA ALA A 137 -75.66 -4.02 -14.84
C ALA A 137 -75.31 -2.57 -15.20
N TYR A 138 -74.23 -2.04 -14.61
CA TYR A 138 -73.69 -0.72 -14.91
C TYR A 138 -72.24 -0.87 -15.34
N GLN A 139 -71.88 -0.21 -16.43
CA GLN A 139 -70.54 -0.24 -17.00
C GLN A 139 -69.61 0.76 -16.31
N MET A 140 -68.35 0.38 -16.06
CA MET A 140 -67.25 1.30 -15.71
C MET A 140 -66.47 1.74 -16.95
N GLN A 141 -65.49 2.63 -16.82
CA GLN A 141 -64.71 3.09 -17.96
C GLN A 141 -63.97 1.91 -18.65
N SER A 142 -63.89 1.91 -19.98
CA SER A 142 -63.03 0.97 -20.71
C SER A 142 -61.62 1.50 -20.85
N ILE A 143 -60.62 0.60 -20.80
CA ILE A 143 -59.22 0.94 -21.02
C ILE A 143 -58.60 0.01 -22.05
N GLU A 144 -57.81 0.58 -22.97
CA GLU A 144 -57.01 -0.14 -23.98
C GLU A 144 -55.60 -0.39 -23.42
N PHE A 145 -55.08 -1.60 -23.65
CA PHE A 145 -53.76 -2.02 -23.20
C PHE A 145 -53.10 -2.89 -24.26
N THR A 146 -51.87 -2.57 -24.65
CA THR A 146 -51.04 -3.41 -25.51
C THR A 146 -49.93 -4.05 -24.70
N VAL A 147 -49.86 -5.39 -24.73
CA VAL A 147 -48.81 -6.15 -24.05
C VAL A 147 -47.47 -5.85 -24.73
N GLN A 148 -46.45 -5.48 -23.94
CA GLN A 148 -45.11 -5.22 -24.47
C GLN A 148 -44.41 -6.54 -24.81
N LEU A 149 -43.63 -6.57 -25.90
CA LEU A 149 -42.78 -7.73 -26.22
C LEU A 149 -41.75 -7.98 -25.11
N SER A 150 -41.37 -9.24 -24.90
CA SER A 150 -40.24 -9.61 -24.05
C SER A 150 -38.95 -8.95 -24.56
N ALA A 151 -38.00 -8.71 -23.65
CA ALA A 151 -36.72 -8.11 -24.04
C ALA A 151 -35.93 -8.97 -25.05
N LEU A 152 -36.08 -10.30 -24.97
CA LEU A 152 -35.48 -11.25 -25.91
C LEU A 152 -36.08 -11.15 -27.31
N ASP A 153 -37.41 -11.04 -27.41
CA ASP A 153 -38.08 -10.91 -28.71
C ASP A 153 -37.81 -9.55 -29.36
N GLN A 154 -37.74 -8.48 -28.55
CA GLN A 154 -37.28 -7.17 -29.02
C GLN A 154 -35.85 -7.25 -29.57
N TYR A 155 -34.95 -7.93 -28.86
CA TYR A 155 -33.56 -8.14 -29.30
C TYR A 155 -33.48 -8.93 -30.60
N ASN A 156 -34.20 -10.05 -30.71
CA ASN A 156 -34.25 -10.89 -31.91
C ASN A 156 -34.79 -10.15 -33.13
N GLU A 157 -35.82 -9.31 -32.97
CA GLU A 157 -36.36 -8.50 -34.06
C GLU A 157 -35.40 -7.39 -34.49
N LEU A 158 -34.70 -6.74 -33.56
CA LEU A 158 -33.64 -5.78 -33.89
C LEU A 158 -32.50 -6.46 -34.66
N LYS A 159 -32.08 -7.66 -34.25
CA LYS A 159 -31.05 -8.43 -34.97
C LYS A 159 -31.46 -8.74 -36.40
N LYS A 160 -32.69 -9.24 -36.61
CA LYS A 160 -33.23 -9.51 -37.97
C LYS A 160 -33.31 -8.25 -38.84
N LYS A 161 -33.58 -7.09 -38.24
CA LYS A 161 -33.59 -5.81 -38.96
C LYS A 161 -32.18 -5.35 -39.31
N ALA A 162 -31.23 -5.49 -38.39
CA ALA A 162 -29.82 -5.22 -38.62
C ALA A 162 -29.26 -6.10 -39.75
N ASP A 163 -29.58 -7.41 -39.76
CA ASP A 163 -29.15 -8.35 -40.81
C ASP A 163 -29.68 -7.98 -42.22
N ARG A 164 -30.78 -7.21 -42.30
CA ARG A 164 -31.39 -6.74 -43.56
C ARG A 164 -31.00 -5.30 -43.92
N GLY A 165 -30.36 -4.58 -43.01
CA GLY A 165 -30.09 -3.15 -43.08
C GLY A 165 -28.63 -2.82 -42.76
N ASN A 166 -28.36 -1.57 -42.36
CA ASN A 166 -27.06 -1.20 -41.81
C ASN A 166 -27.08 -1.42 -40.31
N SER A 167 -26.28 -2.37 -39.81
CA SER A 167 -26.23 -2.72 -38.38
C SER A 167 -25.93 -1.52 -37.47
N ASN A 168 -25.19 -0.53 -37.96
CA ASN A 168 -24.86 0.67 -37.19
C ASN A 168 -26.09 1.51 -36.79
N ASP A 169 -27.18 1.42 -37.55
CA ASP A 169 -28.41 2.17 -37.26
C ASP A 169 -29.14 1.64 -35.99
N PHE A 170 -28.79 0.44 -35.51
CA PHE A 170 -29.46 -0.26 -34.41
C PHE A 170 -28.61 -0.38 -33.13
N ILE A 171 -27.37 0.11 -33.12
CA ILE A 171 -26.44 0.00 -31.96
C ILE A 171 -27.08 0.58 -30.69
N GLN A 172 -27.66 1.76 -30.77
CA GLN A 172 -28.23 2.44 -29.60
C GLN A 172 -29.48 1.71 -29.06
N ASP A 173 -30.28 1.11 -29.94
CA ASP A 173 -31.45 0.32 -29.54
C ASP A 173 -31.03 -0.97 -28.80
N ILE A 174 -29.95 -1.62 -29.26
CA ILE A 174 -29.37 -2.79 -28.58
C ILE A 174 -28.79 -2.39 -27.22
N ILE A 175 -28.04 -1.29 -27.12
CA ILE A 175 -27.50 -0.81 -25.84
C ILE A 175 -28.63 -0.57 -24.83
N LEU A 176 -29.74 0.04 -25.25
CA LEU A 176 -30.89 0.28 -24.38
C LEU A 176 -31.49 -1.03 -23.84
N LEU A 177 -31.58 -2.06 -24.68
CA LEU A 177 -32.05 -3.38 -24.24
C LEU A 177 -31.07 -4.06 -23.29
N LEU A 178 -29.77 -4.03 -23.59
CA LEU A 178 -28.75 -4.68 -22.76
C LEU A 178 -28.58 -4.00 -21.39
N ARG A 179 -28.92 -2.71 -21.25
CA ARG A 179 -28.98 -2.03 -19.95
C ARG A 179 -30.13 -2.50 -19.06
N ASN A 180 -31.12 -3.21 -19.61
CA ASN A 180 -32.21 -3.75 -18.82
C ASN A 180 -31.71 -4.93 -17.96
N LYS A 181 -31.59 -4.71 -16.65
CA LYS A 181 -31.11 -5.72 -15.68
C LYS A 181 -31.99 -6.97 -15.57
N GLN A 182 -33.23 -6.94 -16.07
CA GLN A 182 -34.08 -8.12 -16.16
C GLN A 182 -33.74 -8.99 -17.39
N PHE A 183 -33.11 -8.38 -18.40
CA PHE A 183 -32.65 -9.06 -19.61
C PHE A 183 -31.21 -9.54 -19.46
N ILE A 184 -30.27 -8.65 -19.15
CA ILE A 184 -28.86 -8.98 -18.88
C ILE A 184 -28.56 -8.70 -17.41
N GLY A 185 -28.40 -9.76 -16.62
CA GLY A 185 -28.14 -9.65 -15.19
C GLY A 185 -26.65 -9.60 -14.84
N THR A 186 -25.82 -10.31 -15.60
CA THR A 186 -24.38 -10.45 -15.38
C THR A 186 -23.61 -10.53 -16.72
N PRO A 187 -22.71 -9.59 -17.03
CA PRO A 187 -22.21 -8.46 -16.24
C PRO A 187 -23.24 -7.34 -16.05
N ASP A 188 -23.00 -6.40 -15.13
CA ASP A 188 -23.79 -5.15 -15.03
C ASP A 188 -23.48 -4.24 -16.22
N PHE A 189 -24.13 -4.50 -17.37
CA PHE A 189 -23.88 -3.83 -18.64
C PHE A 189 -24.07 -2.30 -18.54
N GLU A 190 -25.01 -1.84 -17.72
CA GLU A 190 -25.26 -0.41 -17.50
C GLU A 190 -24.06 0.33 -16.90
N SER A 191 -23.26 -0.37 -16.08
CA SER A 191 -22.08 0.20 -15.42
C SER A 191 -20.85 0.30 -16.33
N LEU A 192 -20.87 -0.33 -17.51
CA LEU A 192 -19.74 -0.32 -18.43
C LEU A 192 -19.51 1.07 -19.05
N PRO A 193 -18.26 1.44 -19.39
CA PRO A 193 -17.98 2.62 -20.20
C PRO A 193 -18.79 2.64 -21.51
N VAL A 194 -19.18 3.82 -21.98
CA VAL A 194 -20.00 3.95 -23.21
C VAL A 194 -19.32 3.31 -24.41
N GLU A 195 -18.01 3.49 -24.54
CA GLU A 195 -17.20 2.89 -25.62
C GLU A 195 -17.24 1.34 -25.57
N ASP A 196 -17.31 0.75 -24.38
CA ASP A 196 -17.39 -0.70 -24.20
C ASP A 196 -18.78 -1.22 -24.55
N GLN A 197 -19.82 -0.47 -24.15
CA GLN A 197 -21.20 -0.79 -24.50
C GLN A 197 -21.39 -0.75 -26.02
N GLU A 198 -20.80 0.23 -26.71
CA GLU A 198 -20.82 0.35 -28.17
C GLU A 198 -20.06 -0.81 -28.84
N ALA A 199 -18.83 -1.10 -28.41
CA ALA A 199 -18.05 -2.19 -28.99
C ALA A 199 -18.71 -3.58 -28.80
N ILE A 200 -19.34 -3.83 -27.65
CA ILE A 200 -20.07 -5.08 -27.39
C ILE A 200 -21.34 -5.14 -28.24
N ALA A 201 -22.09 -4.04 -28.35
CA ALA A 201 -23.29 -3.99 -29.19
C ALA A 201 -22.98 -4.18 -30.68
N GLU A 202 -21.88 -3.59 -31.17
CA GLU A 202 -21.37 -3.81 -32.53
C GLU A 202 -21.07 -5.30 -32.77
N TYR A 203 -20.33 -5.94 -31.88
CA TYR A 203 -20.02 -7.37 -31.98
C TYR A 203 -21.29 -8.25 -31.97
N LEU A 204 -22.23 -7.97 -31.08
CA LEU A 204 -23.49 -8.72 -30.97
C LEU A 204 -24.40 -8.58 -32.20
N LEU A 205 -24.33 -7.44 -32.88
CA LEU A 205 -25.04 -7.23 -34.15
C LEU A 205 -24.33 -7.88 -35.34
N ASP A 206 -23.01 -8.03 -35.30
CA ASP A 206 -22.21 -8.64 -36.36
C ASP A 206 -22.26 -10.18 -36.30
N ILE A 207 -22.30 -10.77 -35.11
CA ILE A 207 -22.34 -12.23 -34.95
C ILE A 207 -23.64 -12.84 -35.49
N GLU A 208 -23.53 -13.96 -36.22
CA GLU A 208 -24.69 -14.70 -36.72
C GLU A 208 -25.47 -15.35 -35.57
N ALA A 209 -26.80 -15.21 -35.60
CA ALA A 209 -27.68 -15.87 -34.65
C ALA A 209 -27.65 -17.40 -34.83
N PRO A 210 -27.81 -18.18 -33.75
CA PRO A 210 -27.73 -19.65 -33.81
C PRO A 210 -28.82 -20.28 -34.68
N THR A 211 -29.97 -19.61 -34.83
CA THR A 211 -31.08 -20.07 -35.68
C THR A 211 -31.62 -18.93 -36.53
N SER A 212 -32.39 -19.28 -37.58
CA SER A 212 -33.11 -18.29 -38.40
C SER A 212 -34.20 -17.51 -37.64
N LYS A 213 -34.57 -17.95 -36.42
CA LYS A 213 -35.50 -17.24 -35.54
C LYS A 213 -34.81 -16.27 -34.59
N GLY A 214 -33.49 -16.36 -34.44
CA GLY A 214 -32.70 -15.60 -33.46
C GLY A 214 -32.17 -16.51 -32.34
N TYR A 215 -31.98 -15.90 -31.18
CA TYR A 215 -31.59 -16.54 -29.92
C TYR A 215 -32.82 -17.14 -29.22
N GLU A 216 -32.64 -18.30 -28.58
CA GLU A 216 -33.74 -19.08 -27.98
C GLU A 216 -34.06 -18.65 -26.55
N ASN A 217 -33.07 -18.14 -25.83
CA ASN A 217 -33.20 -17.68 -24.44
C ASN A 217 -32.22 -16.53 -24.16
N LYS A 218 -32.42 -15.83 -23.03
CA LYS A 218 -31.57 -14.69 -22.66
C LYS A 218 -30.15 -15.11 -22.28
N GLU A 219 -29.98 -16.33 -21.78
CA GLU A 219 -28.69 -16.89 -21.35
C GLU A 219 -27.72 -17.03 -22.53
N GLN A 220 -28.22 -17.30 -23.74
CA GLN A 220 -27.40 -17.30 -24.96
C GLN A 220 -26.89 -15.90 -25.34
N VAL A 221 -27.72 -14.87 -25.17
CA VAL A 221 -27.31 -13.47 -25.41
C VAL A 221 -26.31 -13.03 -24.34
N GLU A 222 -26.59 -13.35 -23.09
CA GLU A 222 -25.72 -13.06 -21.94
C GLU A 222 -24.35 -13.74 -22.07
N PHE A 223 -24.28 -14.97 -22.59
CA PHE A 223 -23.02 -15.64 -22.89
C PHE A 223 -22.15 -14.83 -23.86
N PHE A 224 -22.73 -14.33 -24.95
CA PHE A 224 -21.97 -13.53 -25.92
C PHE A 224 -21.58 -12.15 -25.40
N VAL A 225 -22.37 -11.54 -24.51
CA VAL A 225 -21.98 -10.33 -23.77
C VAL A 225 -20.74 -10.61 -22.91
N GLN A 226 -20.74 -11.71 -22.16
CA GLN A 226 -19.60 -12.10 -21.33
C GLN A 226 -18.36 -12.46 -22.17
N LEU A 227 -18.55 -13.14 -23.30
CA LEU A 227 -17.47 -13.46 -24.23
C LEU A 227 -16.86 -12.19 -24.85
N ALA A 228 -17.70 -11.23 -25.24
CA ALA A 228 -17.27 -9.94 -25.77
C ALA A 228 -16.43 -9.16 -24.75
N LEU A 229 -16.80 -9.21 -23.47
CA LEU A 229 -16.00 -8.63 -22.39
C LEU A 229 -14.62 -9.29 -22.27
N LYS A 230 -14.54 -10.63 -22.33
CA LYS A 230 -13.24 -11.32 -22.30
C LYS A 230 -12.37 -10.97 -23.50
N ALA A 231 -12.96 -10.84 -24.68
CA ALA A 231 -12.25 -10.37 -25.86
C ALA A 231 -11.78 -8.90 -25.72
N LEU A 232 -12.57 -8.05 -25.07
CA LEU A 232 -12.19 -6.66 -24.78
C LEU A 232 -11.09 -6.55 -23.73
N GLU A 233 -11.04 -7.45 -22.74
CA GLU A 233 -9.92 -7.56 -21.81
C GLU A 233 -8.62 -7.90 -22.54
N VAL A 234 -8.67 -8.80 -23.53
CA VAL A 234 -7.53 -9.13 -24.37
C VAL A 234 -7.04 -7.91 -25.15
N THR A 235 -7.90 -7.13 -25.80
CA THR A 235 -7.45 -5.93 -26.55
C THR A 235 -6.76 -4.88 -25.66
N ARG A 236 -7.08 -4.86 -24.36
CA ARG A 236 -6.53 -3.91 -23.38
C ARG A 236 -5.25 -4.38 -22.71
N GLN A 237 -5.04 -5.68 -22.60
CA GLN A 237 -3.99 -6.27 -21.76
C GLN A 237 -2.92 -7.02 -22.57
N ILE A 238 -3.07 -7.10 -23.90
CA ILE A 238 -2.20 -7.93 -24.74
C ILE A 238 -0.73 -7.47 -24.79
N ASP A 239 -0.45 -6.19 -24.52
CA ASP A 239 0.91 -5.63 -24.47
C ASP A 239 1.54 -5.66 -23.06
N GLY A 240 0.85 -6.27 -22.08
CA GLY A 240 1.26 -6.32 -20.68
C GLY A 240 1.47 -7.74 -20.13
N PRO A 241 2.00 -7.88 -18.91
CA PRO A 241 2.24 -9.18 -18.27
C PRO A 241 0.96 -10.00 -18.05
N SER A 242 -0.20 -9.35 -18.02
CA SER A 242 -1.52 -9.98 -17.87
C SER A 242 -2.08 -10.61 -19.15
N ALA A 243 -1.37 -10.50 -20.29
CA ALA A 243 -1.84 -11.01 -21.58
C ALA A 243 -2.25 -12.49 -21.54
N VAL A 244 -1.46 -13.34 -20.88
CA VAL A 244 -1.75 -14.78 -20.74
C VAL A 244 -2.99 -15.03 -19.88
N VAL A 245 -3.21 -14.21 -18.84
CA VAL A 245 -4.41 -14.31 -17.99
C VAL A 245 -5.65 -13.95 -18.78
N ALA A 246 -5.63 -12.83 -19.51
CA ALA A 246 -6.74 -12.41 -20.35
C ALA A 246 -7.08 -13.46 -21.43
N LEU A 247 -6.06 -14.07 -22.05
CA LEU A 247 -6.26 -15.16 -22.99
C LEU A 247 -6.79 -16.43 -22.32
N ASN A 248 -6.28 -16.82 -21.15
CA ASN A 248 -6.81 -17.97 -20.41
C ASN A 248 -8.31 -17.81 -20.10
N ASP A 249 -8.72 -16.63 -19.65
CA ASP A 249 -10.12 -16.31 -19.42
C ASP A 249 -10.95 -16.39 -20.71
N LEU A 250 -10.44 -15.85 -21.83
CA LEU A 250 -11.09 -15.89 -23.13
C LEU A 250 -11.29 -17.33 -23.64
N TYR A 251 -10.21 -18.13 -23.67
CA TYR A 251 -10.27 -19.52 -24.13
C TYR A 251 -11.11 -20.40 -23.21
N SER A 252 -11.10 -20.15 -21.90
CA SER A 252 -11.98 -20.85 -20.96
C SER A 252 -13.45 -20.51 -21.22
N LYS A 253 -13.77 -19.23 -21.44
CA LYS A 253 -15.13 -18.82 -21.79
C LYS A 253 -15.60 -19.40 -23.13
N GLN A 254 -14.69 -19.54 -24.10
CA GLN A 254 -15.00 -20.21 -25.37
C GLN A 254 -15.25 -21.70 -25.22
N ALA A 255 -14.56 -22.38 -24.29
CA ALA A 255 -14.83 -23.79 -23.99
C ALA A 255 -16.25 -24.00 -23.44
N GLU A 256 -16.80 -23.03 -22.70
CA GLU A 256 -18.18 -23.08 -22.18
C GLU A 256 -19.26 -22.97 -23.26
N ARG A 257 -18.91 -22.55 -24.48
CA ARG A 257 -19.87 -22.34 -25.58
C ARG A 257 -20.74 -23.57 -25.86
N ILE A 258 -20.20 -24.77 -25.68
CA ILE A 258 -20.93 -26.04 -25.87
C ILE A 258 -22.11 -26.21 -24.91
N ASN A 259 -22.10 -25.52 -23.76
CA ASN A 259 -23.16 -25.62 -22.77
C ASN A 259 -24.39 -24.76 -23.11
N HIS A 260 -24.26 -23.82 -24.07
CA HIS A 260 -25.28 -22.84 -24.41
C HIS A 260 -25.89 -23.04 -25.80
N PHE A 261 -25.23 -23.82 -26.67
CA PHE A 261 -25.61 -23.95 -28.07
C PHE A 261 -25.44 -25.40 -28.59
N ASP A 262 -26.43 -25.86 -29.36
CA ASP A 262 -26.41 -27.16 -30.03
C ASP A 262 -25.50 -27.17 -31.28
N PHE A 263 -24.18 -27.15 -31.06
CA PHE A 263 -23.17 -27.26 -32.13
C PHE A 263 -22.76 -28.71 -32.44
N PRO A 264 -22.26 -29.01 -33.65
CA PRO A 264 -21.83 -30.36 -33.99
C PRO A 264 -20.57 -30.76 -33.19
N SER A 265 -20.75 -31.69 -32.25
CA SER A 265 -19.76 -32.52 -31.52
C SER A 265 -18.51 -31.84 -30.93
N ALA A 266 -18.12 -32.24 -29.71
CA ALA A 266 -16.84 -31.87 -29.09
C ALA A 266 -15.59 -32.24 -29.92
N GLU A 267 -15.75 -33.00 -31.02
CA GLU A 267 -14.70 -33.39 -31.95
C GLU A 267 -14.39 -32.33 -33.04
N SER A 268 -15.10 -31.19 -33.08
CA SER A 268 -14.81 -30.15 -34.07
C SER A 268 -13.41 -29.54 -33.88
N ASN A 269 -12.76 -29.14 -34.99
CA ASN A 269 -11.41 -28.56 -34.98
C ASN A 269 -11.29 -27.37 -34.01
N PHE A 270 -12.34 -26.55 -33.94
CA PHE A 270 -12.45 -25.42 -33.01
C PHE A 270 -12.23 -25.82 -31.55
N TYR A 271 -12.96 -26.83 -31.05
CA TYR A 271 -12.81 -27.27 -29.66
C TYR A 271 -11.46 -27.99 -29.41
N GLN A 272 -10.90 -28.65 -30.42
CA GLN A 272 -9.57 -29.25 -30.33
C GLN A 272 -8.48 -28.17 -30.16
N LEU A 273 -8.58 -27.04 -30.87
CA LEU A 273 -7.64 -25.93 -30.74
C LEU A 273 -7.78 -25.22 -29.40
N ILE A 274 -9.01 -25.01 -28.92
CA ILE A 274 -9.24 -24.46 -27.57
C ILE A 274 -8.61 -25.36 -26.50
N ALA A 275 -8.86 -26.66 -26.58
CA ALA A 275 -8.26 -27.63 -25.65
C ALA A 275 -6.73 -27.66 -25.77
N ALA A 276 -6.19 -27.53 -26.99
CA ALA A 276 -4.77 -27.45 -27.25
C ALA A 276 -4.13 -26.23 -26.57
N TYR A 277 -4.75 -25.05 -26.60
CA TYR A 277 -4.27 -23.88 -25.87
C TYR A 277 -4.38 -24.06 -24.34
N LEU A 278 -5.53 -24.50 -23.83
CA LEU A 278 -5.76 -24.60 -22.38
C LEU A 278 -4.80 -25.57 -21.70
N SER A 279 -4.44 -26.66 -22.39
CA SER A 279 -3.46 -27.67 -21.94
C SER A 279 -2.01 -27.35 -22.33
N ALA A 280 -1.73 -26.18 -22.91
CA ALA A 280 -0.39 -25.79 -23.32
C ALA A 280 0.49 -25.42 -22.11
N SER A 281 1.81 -25.51 -22.28
CA SER A 281 2.74 -25.04 -21.24
C SER A 281 2.73 -23.52 -21.16
N GLU A 282 3.22 -22.97 -20.05
CA GLU A 282 3.18 -21.52 -19.81
C GLU A 282 3.93 -20.74 -20.91
N ILE A 283 5.06 -21.27 -21.38
CA ILE A 283 5.82 -20.70 -22.48
C ILE A 283 5.08 -20.74 -23.83
N ASP A 284 4.32 -21.81 -24.08
CA ASP A 284 3.51 -21.90 -25.30
C ASP A 284 2.39 -20.86 -25.27
N LYS A 285 1.70 -20.70 -24.13
CA LYS A 285 0.66 -19.68 -23.92
C LYS A 285 1.21 -18.27 -24.06
N ARG A 286 2.41 -18.02 -23.51
CA ARG A 286 3.13 -16.76 -23.69
C ARG A 286 3.43 -16.49 -25.16
N THR A 287 3.78 -17.52 -25.92
CA THR A 287 4.04 -17.37 -27.36
C THR A 287 2.76 -17.11 -28.17
N THR A 288 1.66 -17.76 -27.81
CA THR A 288 0.32 -17.42 -28.32
C THR A 288 -0.04 -15.95 -28.05
N ALA A 289 0.32 -15.41 -26.88
CA ALA A 289 0.08 -14.01 -26.56
C ALA A 289 0.83 -13.03 -27.48
N TYR A 290 2.08 -13.32 -27.85
CA TYR A 290 2.83 -12.49 -28.80
C TYR A 290 2.23 -12.48 -30.20
N LEU A 291 1.72 -13.63 -30.65
CA LEU A 291 1.00 -13.72 -31.93
C LEU A 291 -0.26 -12.84 -31.92
N TYR A 292 -1.00 -12.83 -30.81
CA TYR A 292 -2.11 -11.90 -30.62
C TYR A 292 -1.66 -10.45 -30.60
N GLU A 293 -0.59 -10.10 -29.88
CA GLU A 293 -0.07 -8.73 -29.84
C GLU A 293 0.27 -8.23 -31.24
N LEU A 294 0.99 -9.05 -32.02
CA LEU A 294 1.37 -8.75 -33.40
C LEU A 294 0.16 -8.54 -34.33
N LYS A 295 -0.90 -9.33 -34.17
CA LYS A 295 -2.14 -9.20 -34.99
C LYS A 295 -2.98 -8.01 -34.53
N LEU A 296 -3.14 -7.80 -33.22
CA LEU A 296 -3.99 -6.74 -32.66
C LEU A 296 -3.39 -5.34 -32.81
N LYS A 297 -2.06 -5.22 -32.81
CA LYS A 297 -1.37 -3.96 -33.15
C LYS A 297 -1.64 -3.48 -34.58
N LYS A 298 -2.14 -4.35 -35.47
CA LYS A 298 -2.57 -4.00 -36.84
C LYS A 298 -4.07 -3.69 -36.90
N THR A 299 -4.90 -4.47 -36.20
CA THR A 299 -6.35 -4.28 -36.11
C THR A 299 -6.85 -4.70 -34.73
N SER A 300 -7.32 -3.75 -33.91
CA SER A 300 -7.79 -4.02 -32.55
C SER A 300 -9.29 -3.83 -32.40
N SER A 301 -10.05 -4.92 -32.45
CA SER A 301 -11.48 -4.98 -32.14
C SER A 301 -11.86 -6.32 -31.50
N ILE A 302 -13.01 -6.38 -30.80
CA ILE A 302 -13.56 -7.63 -30.25
C ILE A 302 -13.68 -8.72 -31.34
N SER A 303 -14.20 -8.35 -32.52
CA SER A 303 -14.33 -9.28 -33.65
C SER A 303 -12.98 -9.79 -34.16
N SER A 304 -11.93 -8.95 -34.18
CA SER A 304 -10.59 -9.40 -34.57
C SER A 304 -10.00 -10.44 -33.61
N VAL A 305 -10.14 -10.24 -32.30
CA VAL A 305 -9.68 -11.17 -31.26
C VAL A 305 -10.36 -12.54 -31.42
N LEU A 306 -11.68 -12.52 -31.60
CA LEU A 306 -12.48 -13.74 -31.67
C LEU A 306 -12.34 -14.48 -33.00
N ARG A 307 -12.10 -13.76 -34.10
CA ARG A 307 -11.85 -14.36 -35.41
C ARG A 307 -10.50 -15.08 -35.48
N ASP A 308 -9.49 -14.53 -34.81
CA ASP A 308 -8.11 -15.03 -34.93
C ASP A 308 -7.81 -16.19 -33.96
N ILE A 309 -8.80 -16.62 -33.16
CA ILE A 309 -8.65 -17.63 -32.10
C ILE A 309 -8.08 -18.96 -32.60
N ASP A 310 -8.58 -19.49 -33.72
CA ASP A 310 -8.10 -20.75 -34.27
C ASP A 310 -6.71 -20.57 -34.90
N THR A 311 -6.55 -19.49 -35.68
CA THR A 311 -5.33 -19.22 -36.46
C THR A 311 -4.12 -19.02 -35.55
N VAL A 312 -4.29 -18.30 -34.44
CA VAL A 312 -3.19 -18.00 -33.52
C VAL A 312 -2.71 -19.26 -32.79
N VAL A 313 -3.63 -20.16 -32.41
CA VAL A 313 -3.25 -21.45 -31.81
C VAL A 313 -2.53 -22.34 -32.83
N GLU A 314 -3.00 -22.39 -34.07
CA GLU A 314 -2.33 -23.14 -35.15
C GLU A 314 -0.92 -22.61 -35.44
N GLU A 315 -0.72 -21.29 -35.39
CA GLU A 315 0.57 -20.61 -35.55
C GLU A 315 1.49 -20.76 -34.32
N THR A 316 0.97 -21.19 -33.16
CA THR A 316 1.77 -21.31 -31.93
C THR A 316 2.85 -22.40 -32.09
N PRO A 317 4.13 -22.08 -31.81
CA PRO A 317 5.22 -23.05 -31.82
C PRO A 317 5.22 -23.79 -30.48
N PHE A 318 4.38 -24.83 -30.35
CA PHE A 318 4.29 -25.66 -29.14
C PHE A 318 5.61 -26.41 -28.85
N ILE A 319 6.65 -25.69 -28.43
CA ILE A 319 8.04 -26.16 -28.36
C ILE A 319 8.22 -27.28 -27.34
N ASN A 320 7.42 -27.26 -26.27
CA ASN A 320 7.41 -28.32 -25.27
C ASN A 320 6.65 -29.56 -25.71
N ARG A 321 5.80 -29.47 -26.75
CA ARG A 321 5.10 -30.62 -27.33
C ARG A 321 5.85 -31.32 -28.45
N ALA A 322 6.88 -30.68 -29.01
CA ALA A 322 7.75 -31.30 -29.98
C ALA A 322 8.50 -32.49 -29.35
N ASN A 323 8.30 -33.69 -29.91
CA ASN A 323 8.91 -34.93 -29.45
C ASN A 323 9.84 -35.55 -30.49
N THR A 324 9.79 -35.05 -31.73
CA THR A 324 10.67 -35.47 -32.82
C THR A 324 11.47 -34.29 -33.35
N THR A 325 12.61 -34.57 -33.99
CA THR A 325 13.45 -33.56 -34.65
C THR A 325 12.63 -32.73 -35.64
N GLU A 326 11.76 -33.35 -36.44
CA GLU A 326 10.89 -32.68 -37.42
C GLU A 326 9.89 -31.70 -36.76
N GLU A 327 9.24 -32.12 -35.67
CA GLU A 327 8.33 -31.26 -34.90
C GLU A 327 9.07 -30.09 -34.22
N MET A 328 10.30 -30.33 -33.77
CA MET A 328 11.14 -29.29 -33.16
C MET A 328 11.64 -28.30 -34.21
N VAL A 329 12.07 -28.76 -35.40
CA VAL A 329 12.39 -27.88 -36.54
C VAL A 329 11.19 -26.99 -36.88
N THR A 330 10.00 -27.59 -36.97
CA THR A 330 8.76 -26.84 -37.24
C THR A 330 8.49 -25.78 -36.17
N SER A 331 8.72 -26.10 -34.90
CA SER A 331 8.54 -25.15 -33.79
C SER A 331 9.57 -24.02 -33.84
N LEU A 332 10.85 -24.33 -34.13
CA LEU A 332 11.92 -23.34 -34.26
C LEU A 332 11.71 -22.42 -35.48
N ASP A 333 11.26 -22.95 -36.62
CA ASP A 333 10.95 -22.14 -37.80
C ASP A 333 9.75 -21.21 -37.56
N LYS A 334 8.74 -21.66 -36.82
CA LYS A 334 7.63 -20.80 -36.35
C LYS A 334 8.12 -19.71 -35.40
N LEU A 335 9.01 -20.02 -34.46
CA LEU A 335 9.64 -19.01 -33.59
C LEU A 335 10.44 -17.98 -34.39
N ASN A 336 11.21 -18.42 -35.38
CA ASN A 336 11.94 -17.53 -36.28
C ASN A 336 10.99 -16.63 -37.08
N THR A 337 9.88 -17.19 -37.56
CA THR A 337 8.85 -16.42 -38.27
C THR A 337 8.23 -15.34 -37.36
N ILE A 338 8.01 -15.64 -36.08
CA ILE A 338 7.53 -14.66 -35.10
C ILE A 338 8.57 -13.54 -34.90
N HIS A 339 9.83 -13.92 -34.70
CA HIS A 339 10.95 -12.98 -34.55
C HIS A 339 11.04 -11.99 -35.72
N GLU A 340 11.08 -12.51 -36.96
CA GLU A 340 11.18 -11.71 -38.18
C GLU A 340 9.98 -10.78 -38.40
N ASN A 341 8.77 -11.26 -38.11
CA ASN A 341 7.56 -10.45 -38.21
C ASN A 341 7.56 -9.29 -37.20
N ILE A 342 8.10 -9.52 -36.00
CA ILE A 342 8.24 -8.50 -34.96
C ILE A 342 9.31 -7.47 -35.36
N LEU A 343 10.47 -7.92 -35.86
CA LEU A 343 11.49 -7.00 -36.39
C LEU A 343 10.93 -6.11 -37.51
N THR A 344 10.28 -6.73 -38.50
CA THR A 344 9.62 -6.02 -39.61
C THR A 344 8.57 -5.01 -39.11
N TYR A 345 7.74 -5.41 -38.13
CA TYR A 345 6.74 -4.53 -37.54
C TYR A 345 7.40 -3.35 -36.81
N ASN A 346 8.43 -3.61 -36.00
CA ASN A 346 9.12 -2.61 -35.20
C ASN A 346 9.87 -1.59 -36.07
N GLU A 347 10.50 -2.04 -37.15
CA GLU A 347 11.12 -1.15 -38.14
C GLU A 347 10.10 -0.22 -38.80
N ALA A 348 8.92 -0.73 -39.15
CA ALA A 348 7.85 0.06 -39.72
C ALA A 348 7.15 0.98 -38.69
N ASN A 349 7.21 0.64 -37.39
CA ASN A 349 6.48 1.31 -36.31
C ASN A 349 7.37 1.68 -35.11
N PRO A 350 8.41 2.52 -35.30
CA PRO A 350 9.39 2.83 -34.24
C PRO A 350 8.80 3.55 -33.02
N GLY A 351 7.59 4.13 -33.13
CA GLY A 351 6.88 4.78 -32.02
C GLY A 351 5.99 3.85 -31.19
N ASN A 352 5.82 2.58 -31.58
CA ASN A 352 5.01 1.59 -30.88
C ASN A 352 5.59 0.18 -31.09
N PRO A 353 6.84 -0.09 -30.69
CA PRO A 353 7.46 -1.39 -30.93
C PRO A 353 6.92 -2.47 -29.99
N ILE A 354 6.84 -3.69 -30.49
CA ILE A 354 6.66 -4.92 -29.71
C ILE A 354 8.02 -5.27 -29.10
N THR A 355 8.16 -5.11 -27.78
CA THR A 355 9.41 -5.36 -27.04
C THR A 355 9.32 -6.56 -26.09
N SER A 356 8.14 -7.18 -26.05
CA SER A 356 7.75 -8.22 -25.12
C SER A 356 8.31 -9.59 -25.50
N PHE A 357 8.59 -9.83 -26.79
CA PHE A 357 9.25 -11.04 -27.32
C PHE A 357 10.77 -10.86 -27.31
N THR A 358 11.47 -11.66 -26.50
CA THR A 358 12.90 -11.49 -26.21
C THR A 358 13.81 -12.52 -26.88
N LEU A 359 13.24 -13.50 -27.58
CA LEU A 359 14.01 -14.54 -28.26
C LEU A 359 14.61 -13.97 -29.56
N ASP A 360 15.92 -14.12 -29.70
CA ASP A 360 16.71 -13.84 -30.90
C ASP A 360 17.07 -15.16 -31.59
N THR A 361 16.44 -15.37 -32.74
CA THR A 361 16.63 -16.54 -33.61
C THR A 361 17.42 -16.20 -34.86
N SER A 362 17.96 -14.98 -35.01
CA SER A 362 18.64 -14.50 -36.22
C SER A 362 19.78 -15.40 -36.71
N LYS A 363 20.44 -16.11 -35.78
CA LYS A 363 21.47 -17.10 -36.12
C LYS A 363 20.95 -18.29 -36.95
N MET A 364 19.63 -18.53 -36.96
CA MET A 364 18.99 -19.58 -37.77
C MET A 364 19.01 -19.28 -39.27
N ASP A 365 19.02 -18.01 -39.68
CA ASP A 365 18.91 -17.62 -41.09
C ASP A 365 20.09 -18.09 -41.94
N ASN A 366 21.22 -18.37 -41.29
CA ASN A 366 22.46 -18.81 -41.94
C ASN A 366 22.70 -20.33 -41.85
N LEU A 367 21.78 -21.10 -41.27
CA LEU A 367 21.92 -22.54 -41.11
C LEU A 367 21.43 -23.32 -42.34
N THR A 368 22.17 -24.35 -42.75
CA THR A 368 21.66 -25.32 -43.74
C THR A 368 20.54 -26.18 -43.14
N PRO A 369 19.71 -26.86 -43.95
CA PRO A 369 18.69 -27.78 -43.44
C PRO A 369 19.27 -28.83 -42.48
N GLU A 370 20.44 -29.39 -42.78
CA GLU A 370 21.11 -30.36 -41.89
C GLU A 370 21.55 -29.73 -40.56
N GLN A 371 21.98 -28.46 -40.57
CA GLN A 371 22.34 -27.75 -39.34
C GLN A 371 21.12 -27.36 -38.51
N LYS A 372 19.96 -27.12 -39.15
CA LYS A 372 18.68 -26.92 -38.44
C LYS A 372 18.20 -28.20 -37.76
N GLU A 373 18.37 -29.35 -38.41
CA GLU A 373 18.10 -30.66 -37.78
C GLU A 373 19.03 -30.89 -36.58
N GLN A 374 20.33 -30.56 -36.70
CA GLN A 374 21.28 -30.64 -35.58
C GLN A 374 20.92 -29.69 -34.43
N LEU A 375 20.50 -28.47 -34.73
CA LEU A 375 20.01 -27.52 -33.73
C LEU A 375 18.74 -28.06 -33.06
N ALA A 376 17.81 -28.64 -33.81
CA ALA A 376 16.59 -29.24 -33.26
C ALA A 376 16.90 -30.45 -32.36
N ASP A 377 17.84 -31.31 -32.76
CA ASP A 377 18.32 -32.42 -31.93
C ASP A 377 18.98 -31.91 -30.64
N HIS A 378 19.77 -30.84 -30.73
CA HIS A 378 20.36 -30.16 -29.56
C HIS A 378 19.27 -29.62 -28.63
N MET A 379 18.29 -28.89 -29.17
CA MET A 379 17.14 -28.37 -28.43
C MET A 379 16.24 -29.46 -27.83
N LEU A 380 16.23 -30.68 -28.38
CA LEU A 380 15.53 -31.82 -27.77
C LEU A 380 16.36 -32.49 -26.68
N THR A 381 17.67 -32.59 -26.89
CA THR A 381 18.60 -33.29 -26.00
C THR A 381 18.88 -32.49 -24.72
N GLU A 382 19.12 -31.19 -24.86
CA GLU A 382 19.43 -30.28 -23.77
C GLU A 382 18.17 -29.69 -23.11
N ARG A 383 16.97 -30.09 -23.58
CA ARG A 383 15.70 -29.62 -23.00
C ARG A 383 15.63 -29.99 -21.51
N PRO A 384 15.37 -29.02 -20.60
CA PRO A 384 15.28 -29.29 -19.18
C PRO A 384 14.21 -30.32 -18.81
N ASN A 385 14.41 -31.02 -17.70
CA ASN A 385 13.43 -31.96 -17.14
C ASN A 385 12.15 -31.20 -16.73
N GLY A 386 11.08 -31.35 -17.52
CA GLY A 386 9.84 -30.59 -17.38
C GLY A 386 9.52 -29.66 -18.56
N GLY A 387 10.42 -29.58 -19.55
CA GLY A 387 10.33 -28.66 -20.68
C GLY A 387 10.98 -27.31 -20.40
N TYR A 388 10.99 -26.45 -21.41
CA TYR A 388 11.39 -25.05 -21.28
C TYR A 388 10.38 -24.28 -20.42
N ALA A 389 10.84 -23.56 -19.40
CA ALA A 389 9.97 -22.79 -18.52
C ALA A 389 9.78 -21.34 -19.01
N SER A 390 10.77 -20.79 -19.73
CA SER A 390 10.79 -19.41 -20.22
C SER A 390 11.43 -19.27 -21.60
N LEU A 391 11.26 -18.11 -22.26
CA LEU A 391 11.98 -17.78 -23.50
C LEU A 391 13.50 -17.65 -23.25
N GLU A 392 13.92 -17.31 -22.03
CA GLU A 392 15.34 -17.26 -21.64
C GLU A 392 15.97 -18.65 -21.62
N ASP A 393 15.24 -19.67 -21.14
CA ASP A 393 15.71 -21.06 -21.18
C ASP A 393 15.85 -21.56 -22.63
N VAL A 394 14.88 -21.20 -23.47
CA VAL A 394 14.92 -21.48 -24.91
C VAL A 394 16.12 -20.77 -25.54
N GLN A 395 16.33 -19.48 -25.24
CA GLN A 395 17.44 -18.69 -25.76
C GLN A 395 18.80 -19.23 -25.33
N THR A 396 18.92 -19.64 -24.07
CA THR A 396 20.16 -20.18 -23.49
C THR A 396 20.52 -21.48 -24.21
N THR A 397 19.59 -22.42 -24.27
CA THR A 397 19.79 -23.71 -24.94
C THR A 397 20.05 -23.53 -26.43
N PHE A 398 19.35 -22.60 -27.08
CA PHE A 398 19.58 -22.23 -28.48
C PHE A 398 21.00 -21.68 -28.69
N ASN A 399 21.46 -20.81 -27.79
CA ASN A 399 22.79 -20.21 -27.91
C ASN A 399 23.92 -21.21 -27.68
N GLU A 400 23.75 -22.21 -26.81
CA GLU A 400 24.73 -23.27 -26.54
C GLU A 400 25.09 -24.12 -27.77
N PHE A 401 24.18 -24.21 -28.75
CA PHE A 401 24.45 -24.88 -30.03
C PHE A 401 25.55 -24.16 -30.83
N PHE A 402 25.69 -22.85 -30.64
CA PHE A 402 26.69 -22.05 -31.32
C PHE A 402 27.94 -21.95 -30.44
N PRO A 403 29.15 -22.25 -30.95
CA PRO A 403 30.36 -22.20 -30.15
C PRO A 403 30.66 -20.77 -29.68
N GLY A 404 30.57 -20.53 -28.38
CA GLY A 404 30.94 -19.27 -27.73
C GLY A 404 32.44 -19.19 -27.43
N ASN A 405 33.05 -18.05 -27.72
CA ASN A 405 34.43 -17.74 -27.35
C ASN A 405 34.42 -16.45 -26.53
N GLU A 406 34.72 -16.53 -25.22
CA GLU A 406 34.83 -15.37 -24.33
C GLU A 406 35.81 -14.31 -24.89
N ALA A 407 36.81 -14.73 -25.66
CA ALA A 407 37.72 -13.82 -26.35
C ALA A 407 37.03 -13.05 -27.49
N ASP A 408 36.04 -13.63 -28.17
CA ASP A 408 35.27 -12.98 -29.22
C ASP A 408 34.22 -12.02 -28.63
N ALA A 409 33.60 -12.39 -27.50
CA ALA A 409 32.72 -11.49 -26.75
C ALA A 409 33.48 -10.27 -26.18
N LEU A 410 34.67 -10.48 -25.61
CA LEU A 410 35.53 -9.38 -25.16
C LEU A 410 36.06 -8.55 -26.33
N ALA A 411 36.33 -9.17 -27.49
CA ALA A 411 36.70 -8.45 -28.71
C ALA A 411 35.55 -7.56 -29.21
N ALA A 412 34.29 -8.01 -29.10
CA ALA A 412 33.12 -7.20 -29.44
C ALA A 412 32.99 -5.98 -28.52
N VAL A 413 33.23 -6.13 -27.21
CA VAL A 413 33.25 -4.99 -26.26
C VAL A 413 34.34 -3.98 -26.63
N ASN A 414 35.56 -4.45 -26.93
CA ASN A 414 36.66 -3.58 -27.32
C ASN A 414 36.47 -2.92 -28.71
N ALA A 415 35.80 -3.61 -29.63
CA ALA A 415 35.43 -3.06 -30.94
C ALA A 415 34.37 -1.97 -30.80
N ALA A 416 33.31 -2.21 -30.03
CA ALA A 416 32.28 -1.22 -29.73
C ALA A 416 32.87 0.01 -29.01
N LYS A 417 33.82 -0.22 -28.11
CA LYS A 417 34.55 0.86 -27.42
C LYS A 417 35.34 1.77 -28.37
N SER A 418 35.94 1.21 -29.42
CA SER A 418 36.81 1.94 -30.35
C SER A 418 36.06 2.96 -31.22
N ASN A 419 34.73 2.93 -31.23
CA ASN A 419 33.86 3.86 -31.93
C ASN A 419 32.86 4.51 -30.97
N SER A 420 33.16 5.72 -30.50
CA SER A 420 32.41 6.41 -29.44
C SER A 420 30.94 6.72 -29.75
N ASP A 421 30.53 6.62 -31.01
CA ASP A 421 29.15 6.84 -31.45
C ASP A 421 28.27 5.57 -31.33
N ASN A 422 28.86 4.44 -30.93
CA ASN A 422 28.25 3.13 -31.04
C ASN A 422 27.69 2.57 -29.72
N ILE A 423 26.81 3.36 -29.09
CA ILE A 423 26.20 3.02 -27.80
C ILE A 423 25.40 1.71 -27.88
N ASN A 424 24.69 1.47 -28.99
CA ASN A 424 23.88 0.26 -29.15
C ASN A 424 24.75 -0.99 -29.31
N ASP A 425 25.85 -0.92 -30.07
CA ASP A 425 26.76 -2.07 -30.19
C ASP A 425 27.48 -2.35 -28.88
N MET A 426 27.75 -1.32 -28.07
CA MET A 426 28.28 -1.53 -26.71
C MET A 426 27.26 -2.24 -25.82
N ILE A 427 25.96 -1.90 -25.92
CA ILE A 427 24.88 -2.61 -25.21
C ILE A 427 24.84 -4.07 -25.64
N LEU A 428 24.81 -4.34 -26.94
CA LEU A 428 24.79 -5.71 -27.47
C LEU A 428 26.04 -6.50 -27.06
N ALA A 429 27.21 -5.87 -27.08
CA ALA A 429 28.46 -6.52 -26.72
C ALA A 429 28.55 -6.85 -25.23
N MET A 430 28.09 -5.95 -24.34
CA MET A 430 28.11 -6.21 -22.89
C MET A 430 27.01 -7.18 -22.45
N GLU A 431 25.86 -7.19 -23.12
CA GLU A 431 24.76 -8.14 -22.89
C GLU A 431 25.00 -9.50 -23.54
N ASN A 432 26.12 -9.68 -24.23
CA ASN A 432 26.48 -10.97 -24.80
C ASN A 432 26.61 -12.03 -23.69
N PRO A 433 25.80 -13.10 -23.70
CA PRO A 433 25.81 -14.15 -22.67
C PRO A 433 27.18 -14.78 -22.45
N ASP A 434 28.03 -14.85 -23.49
CA ASP A 434 29.37 -15.44 -23.42
C ASP A 434 30.34 -14.62 -22.55
N LEU A 435 30.07 -13.32 -22.36
CA LEU A 435 30.86 -12.44 -21.50
C LEU A 435 30.57 -12.66 -20.00
N LYS A 436 29.40 -13.24 -19.68
CA LYS A 436 28.97 -13.62 -18.33
C LYS A 436 29.03 -12.46 -17.33
N ILE A 437 28.54 -11.29 -17.74
CA ILE A 437 28.36 -10.12 -16.89
C ILE A 437 27.08 -10.28 -16.07
N ASN A 438 27.19 -10.07 -14.76
CA ASN A 438 26.05 -10.01 -13.86
C ASN A 438 25.59 -8.56 -13.75
N PHE A 439 24.44 -8.21 -14.32
CA PHE A 439 23.95 -6.84 -14.26
C PHE A 439 23.28 -6.53 -12.91
N PRO A 440 23.70 -5.48 -12.18
CA PRO A 440 23.07 -5.08 -10.92
C PRO A 440 21.63 -4.58 -11.09
N ASN A 441 20.84 -4.66 -10.02
CA ASN A 441 19.52 -4.04 -9.94
C ASN A 441 19.60 -2.56 -10.38
N GLY A 442 18.74 -2.18 -11.32
CA GLY A 442 18.78 -0.85 -11.94
C GLY A 442 19.17 -0.87 -13.41
N TYR A 443 19.97 -1.85 -13.85
CA TYR A 443 20.46 -1.91 -15.24
C TYR A 443 19.32 -2.01 -16.27
N TYR A 444 18.32 -2.86 -16.01
CA TYR A 444 17.19 -3.11 -16.91
C TYR A 444 16.01 -2.14 -16.74
N GLU A 445 16.09 -1.14 -15.85
CA GLU A 445 14.97 -0.22 -15.55
C GLU A 445 14.51 0.59 -16.77
N SER A 446 15.43 0.94 -17.67
CA SER A 446 15.07 1.57 -18.94
C SER A 446 16.20 1.48 -19.97
N LEU A 447 15.85 1.58 -21.25
CA LEU A 447 16.83 1.74 -22.32
C LEU A 447 17.75 2.96 -22.09
N GLN A 448 17.27 3.99 -21.38
CA GLN A 448 18.08 5.15 -21.03
C GLN A 448 19.19 4.81 -20.03
N VAL A 449 18.92 3.94 -19.06
CA VAL A 449 19.92 3.45 -18.11
C VAL A 449 20.96 2.58 -18.82
N LYS A 450 20.53 1.67 -19.71
CA LYS A 450 21.45 0.88 -20.54
C LYS A 450 22.38 1.75 -21.38
N LYS A 451 21.83 2.78 -22.04
CA LYS A 451 22.61 3.75 -22.83
C LYS A 451 23.59 4.56 -21.97
N PHE A 452 23.20 4.96 -20.77
CA PHE A 452 24.11 5.62 -19.82
C PHE A 452 25.30 4.74 -19.47
N ILE A 453 25.03 3.48 -19.11
CA ILE A 453 26.07 2.53 -18.69
C ILE A 453 26.99 2.19 -19.87
N ALA A 454 26.44 1.95 -21.06
CA ALA A 454 27.22 1.79 -22.28
C ALA A 454 28.15 2.98 -22.54
N LYS A 455 27.64 4.21 -22.44
CA LYS A 455 28.46 5.43 -22.60
C LYS A 455 29.52 5.55 -21.51
N PHE A 456 29.20 5.18 -20.27
CA PHE A 456 30.13 5.12 -19.15
C PHE A 456 31.31 4.17 -19.45
N LEU A 457 31.05 2.98 -19.97
CA LEU A 457 32.07 2.00 -20.37
C LEU A 457 32.96 2.50 -21.53
N ILE A 458 32.40 3.27 -22.46
CA ILE A 458 33.13 3.83 -23.60
C ILE A 458 34.09 4.93 -23.15
N ASP A 459 33.58 5.90 -22.39
CA ASP A 459 34.26 7.17 -22.11
C ASP A 459 35.32 7.06 -21.00
N TYR A 460 35.15 6.15 -20.03
CA TYR A 460 35.95 6.13 -18.79
C TYR A 460 37.11 5.15 -18.75
N VAL A 461 37.15 4.18 -19.66
CA VAL A 461 38.29 3.28 -19.79
C VAL A 461 39.08 3.75 -21.00
N LYS A 462 40.36 4.09 -20.85
CA LYS A 462 41.15 4.58 -21.98
C LYS A 462 41.67 3.46 -22.88
N ASN A 463 42.02 2.32 -22.29
CA ASN A 463 42.57 1.15 -22.98
C ASN A 463 41.48 0.10 -23.21
N ASP A 464 41.81 -0.94 -23.95
CA ASP A 464 40.93 -2.12 -24.10
C ASP A 464 40.73 -2.83 -22.76
N TYR A 465 39.52 -3.35 -22.57
CA TYR A 465 39.19 -4.30 -21.51
C TYR A 465 39.95 -5.60 -21.75
N LYS A 466 40.63 -6.09 -20.72
CA LYS A 466 41.51 -7.26 -20.76
C LYS A 466 40.83 -8.55 -20.32
N ASN A 467 39.74 -8.44 -19.60
CA ASN A 467 38.94 -9.55 -19.09
C ASN A 467 37.54 -9.06 -18.70
N LYS A 468 36.63 -10.00 -18.45
CA LYS A 468 35.27 -9.70 -18.03
C LYS A 468 35.19 -8.96 -16.69
N ASP A 469 36.12 -9.20 -15.76
CA ASP A 469 36.06 -8.58 -14.42
C ASP A 469 36.22 -7.05 -14.50
N GLN A 470 37.01 -6.57 -15.46
CA GLN A 470 37.12 -5.14 -15.76
C GLN A 470 35.82 -4.56 -16.33
N VAL A 471 35.12 -5.32 -17.19
CA VAL A 471 33.82 -4.90 -17.75
C VAL A 471 32.77 -4.87 -16.64
N GLN A 472 32.70 -5.93 -15.83
CA GLN A 472 31.80 -6.06 -14.68
C GLN A 472 31.95 -4.88 -13.71
N TYR A 473 33.18 -4.59 -13.30
CA TYR A 473 33.44 -3.46 -12.39
C TYR A 473 32.93 -2.13 -12.96
N MET A 474 33.09 -1.89 -14.26
CA MET A 474 32.63 -0.66 -14.90
C MET A 474 31.11 -0.61 -15.04
N VAL A 475 30.45 -1.74 -15.25
CA VAL A 475 28.98 -1.86 -15.21
C VAL A 475 28.47 -1.53 -13.82
N ASP A 476 29.06 -2.12 -12.77
CA ASP A 476 28.67 -1.87 -11.38
C ASP A 476 28.83 -0.39 -11.00
N LEU A 477 29.97 0.21 -11.38
CA LEU A 477 30.25 1.63 -11.13
C LEU A 477 29.29 2.54 -11.92
N GLY A 478 28.94 2.16 -13.15
CA GLY A 478 27.97 2.86 -13.99
C GLY A 478 26.55 2.81 -13.42
N VAL A 479 26.06 1.65 -12.98
CA VAL A 479 24.75 1.54 -12.33
C VAL A 479 24.70 2.41 -11.07
N LEU A 480 25.75 2.38 -10.24
CA LEU A 480 25.81 3.19 -9.03
C LEU A 480 25.83 4.70 -9.35
N ALA A 481 26.59 5.14 -10.35
CA ALA A 481 26.59 6.52 -10.84
C ALA A 481 25.19 6.95 -11.31
N GLN A 482 24.50 6.11 -12.07
CA GLN A 482 23.13 6.38 -12.51
C GLN A 482 22.15 6.46 -11.34
N SER A 483 22.31 5.59 -10.35
CA SER A 483 21.49 5.59 -9.14
C SER A 483 21.60 6.90 -8.36
N ILE A 484 22.80 7.51 -8.34
CA ILE A 484 23.05 8.83 -7.76
C ILE A 484 22.34 9.92 -8.57
N TRP A 485 22.44 9.89 -9.91
CA TRP A 485 21.72 10.83 -10.78
C TRP A 485 20.19 10.82 -10.57
N GLY A 486 19.64 9.65 -10.28
CA GLY A 486 18.22 9.46 -10.02
C GLY A 486 17.71 10.14 -8.73
N GLN A 487 18.58 10.44 -7.76
CA GLN A 487 18.15 10.81 -6.42
C GLN A 487 17.50 12.19 -6.30
N LYS A 488 16.50 12.27 -5.41
CA LYS A 488 15.82 13.51 -5.01
C LYS A 488 15.81 13.75 -3.49
N GLU A 489 16.41 12.84 -2.72
CA GLU A 489 16.42 12.86 -1.26
C GLU A 489 17.86 12.96 -0.76
N LEU A 490 18.11 13.91 0.15
CA LEU A 490 19.44 14.26 0.66
C LEU A 490 20.08 13.19 1.55
N ASP A 491 19.29 12.51 2.36
CA ASP A 491 19.73 11.41 3.21
C ASP A 491 20.15 10.18 2.39
N LEU A 492 19.40 9.87 1.32
CA LEU A 492 19.76 8.77 0.41
C LEU A 492 21.00 9.08 -0.45
N ILE A 493 21.20 10.34 -0.86
CA ILE A 493 22.36 10.68 -1.69
C ILE A 493 23.67 10.54 -0.92
N GLN A 494 23.70 10.88 0.37
CA GLN A 494 24.92 10.76 1.19
C GLN A 494 25.42 9.31 1.26
N ASN A 495 24.53 8.35 1.50
CA ASN A 495 24.88 6.92 1.55
C ASN A 495 25.40 6.41 0.20
N LYS A 496 24.79 6.84 -0.91
CA LYS A 496 25.23 6.45 -2.25
C LYS A 496 26.58 7.05 -2.63
N LEU A 497 26.87 8.28 -2.21
CA LEU A 497 28.19 8.90 -2.42
C LEU A 497 29.30 8.16 -1.66
N ASP A 498 29.04 7.69 -0.44
CA ASP A 498 29.99 6.87 0.32
C ASP A 498 30.26 5.51 -0.38
N LEU A 499 29.20 4.84 -0.84
CA LEU A 499 29.33 3.60 -1.61
C LEU A 499 30.10 3.82 -2.92
N PHE A 500 29.84 4.93 -3.61
CA PHE A 500 30.52 5.29 -4.85
C PHE A 500 32.01 5.57 -4.61
N ALA A 501 32.34 6.27 -3.52
CA ALA A 501 33.71 6.49 -3.10
C ALA A 501 34.48 5.19 -2.87
N GLN A 502 33.83 4.22 -2.22
CA GLN A 502 34.39 2.90 -1.95
C GLN A 502 34.62 2.12 -3.24
N GLN A 503 33.65 2.14 -4.17
CA GLN A 503 33.79 1.48 -5.47
C GLN A 503 34.95 2.08 -6.27
N LEU A 504 35.09 3.41 -6.29
CA LEU A 504 36.22 4.08 -6.95
C LEU A 504 37.58 3.69 -6.36
N MET A 505 37.66 3.39 -5.06
CA MET A 505 38.89 2.87 -4.45
C MET A 505 39.22 1.46 -4.94
N ASP A 506 38.21 0.63 -5.08
CA ASP A 506 38.34 -0.76 -5.53
C ASP A 506 38.75 -0.89 -7.00
N GLY A 507 38.60 0.18 -7.80
CA GLY A 507 39.06 0.21 -9.20
C GLY A 507 40.52 -0.19 -9.39
N THR A 508 41.40 0.05 -8.41
CA THR A 508 42.81 -0.37 -8.48
C THR A 508 43.03 -1.89 -8.44
N LYS A 509 42.01 -2.67 -8.06
CA LYS A 509 42.02 -4.14 -8.17
C LYS A 509 41.87 -4.60 -9.62
N TYR A 510 41.23 -3.79 -10.46
CA TYR A 510 40.84 -4.14 -11.83
C TYR A 510 41.69 -3.41 -12.88
N PHE A 511 42.03 -2.15 -12.61
CA PHE A 511 42.77 -1.27 -13.52
C PHE A 511 44.05 -0.75 -12.87
N ASN A 512 45.12 -0.67 -13.66
CA ASN A 512 46.41 -0.13 -13.23
C ASN A 512 46.86 0.97 -14.19
N ASP A 513 46.08 2.05 -14.25
CA ASP A 513 46.37 3.23 -15.06
C ASP A 513 46.22 4.52 -14.25
N GLN A 514 46.62 5.63 -14.88
CA GLN A 514 46.64 6.94 -14.22
C GLN A 514 45.23 7.43 -13.88
N GLN A 515 44.22 7.13 -14.70
CA GLN A 515 42.85 7.60 -14.50
C GLN A 515 42.23 6.90 -13.29
N THR A 516 42.39 5.58 -13.17
CA THR A 516 41.97 4.83 -11.97
C THR A 516 42.65 5.34 -10.70
N ASN A 517 43.93 5.72 -10.78
CA ASN A 517 44.63 6.31 -9.64
C ASN A 517 44.05 7.67 -9.21
N VAL A 518 43.64 8.50 -10.17
CA VAL A 518 42.95 9.76 -9.91
C VAL A 518 41.59 9.50 -9.27
N LEU A 519 40.79 8.59 -9.82
CA LEU A 519 39.48 8.19 -9.28
C LEU A 519 39.58 7.65 -7.86
N ARG A 520 40.57 6.79 -7.59
CA ARG A 520 40.88 6.31 -6.23
C ARG A 520 41.21 7.47 -5.30
N SER A 521 42.02 8.44 -5.75
CA SER A 521 42.33 9.61 -4.93
C SER A 521 41.10 10.42 -4.59
N ILE A 522 40.16 10.57 -5.52
CA ILE A 522 38.88 11.26 -5.30
C ILE A 522 38.05 10.51 -4.26
N GLY A 523 37.86 9.19 -4.42
CA GLY A 523 37.17 8.36 -3.44
C GLY A 523 37.80 8.40 -2.05
N GLN A 524 39.13 8.34 -1.97
CA GLN A 524 39.88 8.47 -0.72
C GLN A 524 39.71 9.84 -0.06
N GLN A 525 39.65 10.91 -0.84
CA GLN A 525 39.43 12.25 -0.31
C GLN A 525 38.03 12.36 0.31
N HIS A 526 37.00 11.84 -0.36
CA HIS A 526 35.64 11.83 0.17
C HIS A 526 35.52 11.00 1.45
N LEU A 527 36.07 9.79 1.47
CA LEU A 527 36.00 8.90 2.64
C LEU A 527 36.78 9.42 3.86
N LYS A 528 37.76 10.32 3.66
CA LYS A 528 38.50 10.98 4.75
C LYS A 528 37.77 12.19 5.34
N ARG A 529 36.72 12.70 4.69
CA ARG A 529 35.91 13.81 5.20
C ARG A 529 35.23 13.40 6.51
N SER A 530 35.08 14.34 7.43
CA SER A 530 34.20 14.13 8.57
C SER A 530 32.74 14.00 8.13
N ASN A 531 31.90 13.48 9.01
CA ASN A 531 30.47 13.38 8.71
C ASN A 531 29.80 14.75 8.54
N VAL A 532 30.32 15.80 9.21
CA VAL A 532 29.89 17.19 9.01
C VAL A 532 30.19 17.61 7.57
N ASP A 533 31.44 17.45 7.14
CA ASP A 533 31.86 17.77 5.77
C ASP A 533 31.11 16.95 4.73
N LYS A 534 30.85 15.66 4.98
CA LYS A 534 30.06 14.79 4.10
C LYS A 534 28.62 15.26 3.96
N GLY A 535 27.98 15.70 5.04
CA GLY A 535 26.60 16.21 4.97
C GLY A 535 26.50 17.53 4.22
N VAL A 536 27.45 18.46 4.44
CA VAL A 536 27.54 19.71 3.67
C VAL A 536 27.86 19.43 2.20
N PHE A 537 28.76 18.48 1.92
CA PHE A 537 29.09 18.05 0.57
C PHE A 537 27.89 17.44 -0.14
N ALA A 538 27.14 16.55 0.51
CA ALA A 538 25.95 15.91 -0.04
C ALA A 538 24.88 16.94 -0.42
N TYR A 539 24.68 17.98 0.39
CA TYR A 539 23.75 19.08 0.07
C TYR A 539 24.19 19.82 -1.20
N LYS A 540 25.45 20.23 -1.25
CA LYS A 540 26.03 20.91 -2.42
C LYS A 540 25.95 20.04 -3.67
N TYR A 541 26.30 18.76 -3.55
CA TYR A 541 26.29 17.80 -4.63
C TYR A 541 24.87 17.64 -5.19
N LEU A 542 23.87 17.40 -4.31
CA LEU A 542 22.47 17.28 -4.72
C LEU A 542 21.97 18.55 -5.40
N HIS A 543 22.35 19.73 -4.90
CA HIS A 543 21.95 21.00 -5.50
C HIS A 543 22.47 21.15 -6.93
N LEU A 544 23.76 20.92 -7.15
CA LEU A 544 24.37 21.02 -8.47
C LEU A 544 23.85 19.95 -9.44
N LEU A 545 23.65 18.74 -8.94
CA LEU A 545 23.04 17.64 -9.70
C LEU A 545 21.61 18.03 -10.14
N ALA A 546 20.83 18.61 -9.24
CA ALA A 546 19.46 19.04 -9.53
C ALA A 546 19.43 20.22 -10.52
N ILE A 547 20.38 21.16 -10.43
CA ILE A 547 20.54 22.23 -11.44
C ILE A 547 20.77 21.61 -12.82
N GLU A 548 21.74 20.71 -12.95
CA GLU A 548 22.06 20.08 -14.24
C GLU A 548 20.88 19.30 -14.82
N LYS A 549 20.08 18.66 -13.95
CA LYS A 549 18.93 17.85 -14.32
C LYS A 549 17.71 18.66 -14.76
N GLU A 550 17.41 19.77 -14.07
CA GLU A 550 16.16 20.51 -14.28
C GLU A 550 16.34 21.75 -15.18
N GLU A 551 17.53 22.34 -15.18
CA GLU A 551 17.82 23.62 -15.86
C GLU A 551 19.11 23.61 -16.71
N GLY A 552 20.01 22.65 -16.51
CA GLY A 552 21.30 22.57 -17.19
C GLY A 552 21.24 22.04 -18.64
N ALA A 553 22.43 21.88 -19.22
CA ALA A 553 22.57 21.41 -20.61
C ALA A 553 22.03 19.98 -20.82
N SER A 554 21.95 19.20 -19.74
CA SER A 554 21.46 17.82 -19.71
C SER A 554 19.96 17.72 -19.39
N LYS A 555 19.23 18.83 -19.36
CA LYS A 555 17.81 18.89 -18.99
C LYS A 555 16.97 17.86 -19.75
N GLY A 556 16.35 16.93 -19.00
CA GLY A 556 15.47 15.89 -19.54
C GLY A 556 16.17 14.81 -20.38
N ASN A 557 17.51 14.82 -20.47
CA ASN A 557 18.32 13.89 -21.25
C ASN A 557 19.16 12.97 -20.37
N ILE A 558 19.67 11.90 -20.99
CA ILE A 558 20.66 10.99 -20.40
C ILE A 558 21.96 11.77 -20.14
N VAL A 559 22.50 11.52 -18.95
CA VAL A 559 23.65 12.18 -18.34
C VAL A 559 24.92 11.90 -19.11
N ASN A 560 25.79 12.92 -19.22
CA ASN A 560 27.20 12.66 -19.43
C ASN A 560 27.80 12.13 -18.11
N PRO A 561 28.32 10.88 -18.04
CA PRO A 561 29.05 10.33 -16.90
C PRO A 561 30.03 11.29 -16.22
N ASP A 562 30.62 12.21 -16.98
CA ASP A 562 31.50 13.27 -16.50
C ASP A 562 30.86 14.15 -15.44
N ILE A 563 29.56 14.38 -15.49
CA ILE A 563 28.89 15.27 -14.54
C ILE A 563 28.94 14.67 -13.13
N VAL A 564 28.59 13.39 -12.99
CA VAL A 564 28.59 12.69 -11.68
C VAL A 564 30.01 12.71 -11.09
N LEU A 565 31.01 12.35 -11.87
CA LEU A 565 32.39 12.26 -11.40
C LEU A 565 33.03 13.63 -11.16
N ASN A 566 32.78 14.62 -12.02
CA ASN A 566 33.30 15.97 -11.84
C ASN A 566 32.72 16.63 -10.59
N LEU A 567 31.40 16.52 -10.37
CA LEU A 567 30.76 16.99 -9.14
C LEU A 567 31.36 16.29 -7.91
N PHE A 568 31.68 15.00 -8.03
CA PHE A 568 32.24 14.22 -6.91
C PHE A 568 33.68 14.64 -6.58
N SER A 569 34.43 15.11 -7.57
CA SER A 569 35.79 15.62 -7.42
C SER A 569 35.88 17.06 -6.87
N MET A 570 34.74 17.71 -6.62
CA MET A 570 34.74 19.11 -6.22
C MET A 570 35.42 19.32 -4.86
N PRO A 571 36.28 20.36 -4.73
CA PRO A 571 36.84 20.72 -3.44
C PRO A 571 35.73 21.24 -2.53
N LEU A 572 35.88 20.95 -1.24
CA LEU A 572 35.07 21.52 -0.18
C LEU A 572 35.99 21.83 0.98
N ASP A 573 35.88 23.06 1.49
CA ASP A 573 36.62 23.52 2.67
C ASP A 573 36.27 22.62 3.86
N SER A 574 37.29 22.05 4.49
CA SER A 574 37.08 21.12 5.60
C SER A 574 36.75 21.86 6.88
N PHE A 575 35.68 21.43 7.53
CA PHE A 575 35.24 21.94 8.81
C PHE A 575 36.35 21.84 9.85
N GLU A 576 37.10 20.73 9.87
CA GLU A 576 38.18 20.43 10.83
C GLU A 576 39.40 21.32 10.63
N ASN A 577 39.60 21.88 9.44
CA ASN A 577 40.68 22.83 9.16
C ASN A 577 40.34 24.26 9.64
N ALA A 578 39.09 24.55 9.98
CA ALA A 578 38.65 25.85 10.44
C ALA A 578 39.02 26.12 11.91
N THR A 579 40.32 26.19 12.19
CA THR A 579 40.92 26.21 13.55
C THR A 579 41.04 27.60 14.19
N SER A 580 40.53 28.64 13.54
CA SER A 580 40.55 30.02 14.06
C SER A 580 39.25 30.73 13.71
N ILE A 581 38.88 31.76 14.48
CA ILE A 581 37.62 32.49 14.29
C ILE A 581 37.46 32.98 12.84
N PRO A 582 38.47 33.60 12.19
CA PRO A 582 38.34 34.00 10.79
C PRO A 582 38.10 32.83 9.83
N LEU A 583 38.74 31.67 10.07
CA LEU A 583 38.56 30.49 9.22
C LEU A 583 37.20 29.81 9.45
N MET A 584 36.72 29.78 10.69
CA MET A 584 35.38 29.27 11.03
C MET A 584 34.27 30.16 10.48
N ASP A 585 34.45 31.49 10.56
CA ASP A 585 33.50 32.44 9.97
C ASP A 585 33.44 32.29 8.46
N GLN A 586 34.61 32.13 7.82
CA GLN A 586 34.71 31.85 6.39
C GLN A 586 34.04 30.53 6.00
N TRP A 587 34.25 29.46 6.76
CA TRP A 587 33.62 28.15 6.51
C TRP A 587 32.10 28.22 6.64
N LEU A 588 31.59 28.86 7.71
CA LEU A 588 30.16 29.06 7.93
C LEU A 588 29.53 29.98 6.87
N ASP A 589 30.25 30.99 6.38
CA ASP A 589 29.81 31.81 5.24
C ASP A 589 29.71 30.97 3.96
N HIS A 590 30.69 30.12 3.68
CA HIS A 590 30.65 29.24 2.52
C HIS A 590 29.47 28.26 2.60
N ALA A 591 29.31 27.56 3.73
CA ALA A 591 28.19 26.63 3.95
C ALA A 591 26.82 27.34 3.86
N MET A 592 26.71 28.56 4.37
CA MET A 592 25.48 29.36 4.30
C MET A 592 25.15 29.76 2.87
N ASN A 593 26.15 30.17 2.08
CA ASN A 593 25.95 30.55 0.68
C ASN A 593 25.51 29.35 -0.17
N GLU A 594 26.11 28.18 0.06
CA GLU A 594 25.69 26.92 -0.58
C GLU A 594 24.24 26.58 -0.20
N TRP A 595 23.91 26.67 1.09
CA TRP A 595 22.54 26.47 1.59
C TRP A 595 21.52 27.40 0.92
N LEU A 596 21.78 28.71 0.94
CA LEU A 596 20.92 29.75 0.35
C LEU A 596 20.72 29.53 -1.16
N SER A 597 21.79 29.18 -1.87
CA SER A 597 21.70 28.93 -3.31
C SER A 597 20.79 27.75 -3.65
N GLY A 598 20.82 26.69 -2.83
CA GLY A 598 19.99 25.50 -3.03
C GLY A 598 18.54 25.63 -2.58
N GLU A 599 18.25 26.45 -1.56
CA GLU A 599 16.92 26.49 -0.95
C GLU A 599 15.81 26.88 -1.93
N ALA A 600 16.00 27.98 -2.66
CA ALA A 600 15.00 28.45 -3.61
C ALA A 600 14.77 27.43 -4.73
N PHE A 601 15.83 26.72 -5.12
CA PHE A 601 15.81 25.70 -6.16
C PHE A 601 15.07 24.44 -5.72
N PHE A 602 15.41 23.90 -4.56
CA PHE A 602 14.79 22.69 -4.02
C PHE A 602 13.29 22.87 -3.77
N ASN A 603 12.87 24.05 -3.30
CA ASN A 603 11.45 24.37 -3.14
C ASN A 603 10.71 24.42 -4.49
N LYS A 604 11.35 24.97 -5.53
CA LYS A 604 10.78 25.03 -6.89
C LYS A 604 10.57 23.63 -7.49
N TYR A 605 11.50 22.72 -7.28
CA TYR A 605 11.51 21.38 -7.90
C TYR A 605 11.11 20.22 -6.96
N LYS A 606 10.69 20.53 -5.73
CA LYS A 606 10.19 19.58 -4.71
C LYS A 606 11.20 18.49 -4.28
N TYR A 607 12.47 18.84 -4.12
CA TYR A 607 13.48 17.94 -3.56
C TYR A 607 13.36 17.87 -2.03
N ARG A 608 13.65 16.71 -1.43
CA ARG A 608 13.58 16.50 0.02
C ARG A 608 14.93 16.82 0.68
N ARG A 609 14.88 17.68 1.71
CA ARG A 609 16.04 18.29 2.36
C ARG A 609 16.27 17.82 3.80
N THR A 610 15.58 16.76 4.23
CA THR A 610 15.67 16.27 5.60
C THR A 610 17.14 15.99 5.95
N GLY A 611 17.61 16.53 7.08
CA GLY A 611 19.01 16.40 7.52
C GLY A 611 19.97 17.50 7.02
N ALA A 612 19.50 18.49 6.26
CA ALA A 612 20.34 19.62 5.84
C ALA A 612 20.72 20.58 6.99
N LEU A 613 21.92 21.17 6.92
CA LEU A 613 22.34 22.26 7.81
C LEU A 613 21.58 23.54 7.46
N ASP A 614 20.74 24.03 8.37
CA ASP A 614 19.98 25.28 8.27
C ASP A 614 20.77 26.46 8.87
N LEU A 615 21.17 27.38 7.99
CA LEU A 615 21.91 28.61 8.31
C LEU A 615 21.09 29.88 8.08
N SER A 616 19.75 29.77 7.93
CA SER A 616 18.84 30.89 7.72
C SER A 616 19.02 32.01 8.76
N LYS A 617 19.02 31.66 10.05
CA LYS A 617 19.19 32.61 11.17
C LYS A 617 20.55 33.29 11.18
N ARG A 618 21.60 32.63 10.65
CA ARG A 618 22.93 33.24 10.52
C ARG A 618 22.92 34.35 9.47
N ALA A 619 22.13 34.21 8.40
CA ALA A 619 22.02 35.22 7.35
C ALA A 619 21.48 36.57 7.88
N GLU A 620 20.69 36.53 8.96
CA GLU A 620 20.10 37.70 9.62
C GLU A 620 21.07 38.41 10.59
N LEU A 621 22.23 37.82 10.91
CA LEU A 621 23.20 38.39 11.84
C LEU A 621 24.01 39.53 11.20
N SER A 622 24.34 40.53 12.01
CA SER A 622 25.33 41.56 11.65
C SER A 622 26.72 40.93 11.45
N THR A 623 27.65 41.67 10.81
CA THR A 623 29.05 41.21 10.65
C THR A 623 29.69 40.82 11.98
N GLU A 624 29.37 41.54 13.06
CA GLU A 624 29.87 41.20 14.40
C GLU A 624 29.18 39.96 14.97
N GLY A 625 27.86 39.83 14.79
CA GLY A 625 27.12 38.65 15.23
C GLY A 625 27.56 37.36 14.52
N LYS A 626 27.97 37.44 13.26
CA LYS A 626 28.52 36.31 12.50
C LYS A 626 29.86 35.84 13.07
N LYS A 627 30.76 36.76 13.41
CA LYS A 627 32.03 36.45 14.09
C LYS A 627 31.82 35.85 15.46
N GLU A 628 30.83 36.34 16.21
CA GLU A 628 30.47 35.75 17.51
C GLU A 628 29.94 34.32 17.37
N LEU A 629 29.15 34.03 16.32
CA LEU A 629 28.69 32.67 16.02
C LEU A 629 29.87 31.78 15.58
N ALA A 630 30.81 32.30 14.80
CA ALA A 630 32.01 31.57 14.42
C ALA A 630 32.89 31.22 15.62
N GLU A 631 33.11 32.16 16.53
CA GLU A 631 33.79 31.91 17.81
C GLU A 631 33.04 30.86 18.64
N TRP A 632 31.70 30.94 18.67
CA TRP A 632 30.86 29.96 19.35
C TRP A 632 31.03 28.55 18.81
N VAL A 633 30.91 28.37 17.49
CA VAL A 633 31.04 27.05 16.84
C VAL A 633 32.47 26.50 16.99
N LEU A 634 33.48 27.36 16.89
CA LEU A 634 34.91 27.00 17.01
C LEU A 634 35.25 26.44 18.40
N ASN A 635 34.72 27.02 19.47
CA ASN A 635 34.97 26.55 20.83
C ASN A 635 34.46 25.13 21.09
N GLU A 636 33.62 24.61 20.20
CA GLU A 636 32.90 23.36 20.34
C GLU A 636 33.21 22.36 19.21
N GLN A 637 34.20 22.71 18.37
CA GLN A 637 34.57 22.00 17.15
C GLN A 637 34.88 20.51 17.34
N ASP A 638 35.52 20.14 18.44
CA ASP A 638 35.91 18.75 18.72
C ASP A 638 34.74 17.83 19.13
N ARG A 639 33.51 18.36 19.20
CA ARG A 639 32.35 17.67 19.81
C ARG A 639 31.27 17.27 18.80
N TYR A 640 31.50 17.45 17.50
CA TYR A 640 30.50 17.20 16.47
C TYR A 640 30.72 15.85 15.77
N GLU A 641 29.71 14.97 15.82
CA GLU A 641 29.75 13.68 15.12
C GLU A 641 29.10 13.74 13.74
N ASP A 642 28.17 14.68 13.51
CA ASP A 642 27.51 14.93 12.22
C ASP A 642 26.91 16.35 12.10
N VAL A 643 26.25 16.62 10.96
CA VAL A 643 25.55 17.89 10.68
C VAL A 643 24.41 18.18 11.67
N GLY A 644 23.75 17.15 12.20
CA GLY A 644 22.71 17.29 13.21
C GLY A 644 23.25 17.83 14.54
N ASN A 645 24.40 17.32 15.00
CA ASN A 645 25.09 17.87 16.19
C ASN A 645 25.50 19.32 15.98
N LEU A 646 26.02 19.65 14.79
CA LEU A 646 26.40 21.01 14.44
C LEU A 646 25.18 21.95 14.42
N GLN A 647 24.07 21.52 13.79
CA GLN A 647 22.82 22.28 13.76
C GLN A 647 22.32 22.56 15.17
N TYR A 648 22.40 21.56 16.05
CA TYR A 648 22.01 21.70 17.44
C TYR A 648 22.80 22.82 18.15
N VAL A 649 24.13 22.87 17.98
CA VAL A 649 24.94 23.92 18.62
C VAL A 649 24.73 25.31 18.01
N ILE A 650 24.51 25.40 16.70
CA ILE A 650 24.18 26.66 16.04
C ILE A 650 22.84 27.20 16.56
N ASN A 651 21.81 26.35 16.68
CA ASN A 651 20.50 26.75 17.20
C ASN A 651 20.59 27.37 18.59
N ARG A 652 21.55 26.94 19.40
CA ARG A 652 21.78 27.46 20.76
C ARG A 652 22.47 28.81 20.83
N PHE A 653 23.22 29.19 19.80
CA PHE A 653 23.73 30.55 19.73
C PHE A 653 22.58 31.58 19.73
N PHE A 654 21.44 31.21 19.15
CA PHE A 654 20.25 32.05 19.09
C PHE A 654 19.38 31.95 20.36
N THR A 655 19.76 31.13 21.35
CA THR A 655 19.06 31.02 22.63
C THR A 655 19.77 31.83 23.71
N ALA A 656 19.49 33.14 23.74
CA ALA A 656 19.92 34.02 24.83
C ALA A 656 18.81 34.11 25.91
N PRO A 657 19.17 34.15 27.20
CA PRO A 657 18.20 34.38 28.26
C PRO A 657 17.60 35.80 28.18
N ASN A 658 16.31 35.93 28.45
CA ASN A 658 15.62 37.22 28.42
C ASN A 658 15.85 37.99 29.74
N VAL A 659 17.02 38.60 29.87
CA VAL A 659 17.41 39.36 31.06
C VAL A 659 17.67 40.83 30.75
N THR A 660 17.36 41.70 31.70
CA THR A 660 17.55 43.16 31.55
C THR A 660 18.21 43.73 32.79
N GLY A 661 19.26 44.53 32.61
CA GLY A 661 19.92 45.25 33.70
C GLY A 661 19.28 46.61 33.94
N ASN A 662 19.10 46.97 35.21
CA ASN A 662 18.75 48.31 35.66
C ASN A 662 19.93 48.88 36.46
N ASP A 663 20.73 49.71 35.79
CA ASP A 663 21.96 50.28 36.34
C ASP A 663 21.69 51.16 37.57
N ILE A 664 20.66 52.01 37.53
CA ILE A 664 20.28 52.93 38.62
C ILE A 664 19.99 52.17 39.92
N ASN A 665 19.30 51.02 39.81
CA ASN A 665 18.92 50.22 40.96
C ASN A 665 19.89 49.08 41.27
N ASN A 666 20.95 48.90 40.47
CA ASN A 666 21.89 47.78 40.55
C ASN A 666 21.17 46.41 40.59
N THR A 667 20.18 46.20 39.71
CA THR A 667 19.40 44.94 39.65
C THR A 667 19.35 44.37 38.25
N ILE A 668 19.27 43.04 38.13
CA ILE A 668 18.97 42.34 36.88
C ILE A 668 17.60 41.69 37.01
N THR A 669 16.69 41.97 36.07
CA THR A 669 15.37 41.33 35.99
C THR A 669 15.40 40.19 34.98
N GLY A 670 14.69 39.09 35.28
CA GLY A 670 14.57 37.92 34.41
C GLY A 670 15.57 36.78 34.70
N LEU A 671 16.36 36.88 35.77
CA LEU A 671 17.20 35.77 36.23
C LEU A 671 16.34 34.67 36.86
N ASP A 672 16.65 33.41 36.55
CA ASP A 672 16.05 32.23 37.17
C ASP A 672 17.10 31.14 37.43
N ASP A 673 16.68 30.04 38.05
CA ASP A 673 17.54 28.92 38.47
C ASP A 673 18.06 28.06 37.31
N THR A 674 17.60 28.29 36.09
CA THR A 674 18.12 27.65 34.88
C THR A 674 19.34 28.39 34.32
N MET A 675 19.72 29.51 34.92
CA MET A 675 20.79 30.38 34.45
C MET A 675 22.03 30.34 35.35
N GLU A 676 23.15 30.74 34.78
CA GLU A 676 24.38 31.03 35.48
C GLU A 676 24.93 32.39 35.05
N ILE A 677 25.62 33.06 35.96
CA ILE A 677 26.22 34.38 35.70
C ILE A 677 27.73 34.35 35.86
N SER A 678 28.42 35.24 35.15
CA SER A 678 29.86 35.45 35.33
C SER A 678 30.15 36.94 35.50
N LEU A 679 30.94 37.28 36.51
CA LEU A 679 31.28 38.67 36.86
C LEU A 679 32.66 39.04 36.27
N ASN A 680 32.73 40.18 35.60
CA ASN A 680 33.94 40.80 35.05
C ASN A 680 34.74 39.94 34.05
N GLY A 681 34.09 38.95 33.42
CA GLY A 681 34.66 38.06 32.41
C GLY A 681 33.74 36.87 32.10
N LYS A 682 34.16 35.93 31.23
CA LYS A 682 33.42 34.67 30.91
C LYS A 682 34.05 33.40 31.52
N LEU A 683 35.03 33.55 32.42
CA LEU A 683 35.85 32.43 32.90
C LEU A 683 35.24 31.67 34.09
N ASN A 684 34.42 32.32 34.91
CA ASN A 684 33.90 31.74 36.15
C ASN A 684 32.38 31.93 36.23
N TRP A 685 31.64 30.87 35.93
CA TRP A 685 30.18 30.87 35.97
C TRP A 685 29.67 30.42 37.34
N ILE A 686 28.70 31.16 37.85
CA ILE A 686 28.08 30.98 39.15
C ILE A 686 26.61 30.69 38.88
N ASP A 687 26.13 29.51 39.28
CA ASP A 687 24.73 29.15 39.19
C ASP A 687 23.87 30.19 39.91
N VAL A 688 22.88 30.76 39.23
CA VAL A 688 21.97 31.75 39.83
C VAL A 688 21.30 31.19 41.07
N ALA A 689 20.99 29.89 41.10
CA ALA A 689 20.40 29.22 42.25
C ALA A 689 21.30 29.23 43.50
N SER A 690 22.61 29.38 43.32
CA SER A 690 23.60 29.43 44.42
C SER A 690 23.82 30.83 45.00
N ILE A 691 23.26 31.87 44.37
CA ILE A 691 23.52 33.26 44.73
C ILE A 691 22.57 33.71 45.83
N THR A 692 23.08 33.79 47.06
CA THR A 692 22.31 34.28 48.22
C THR A 692 22.23 35.80 48.29
N ARG A 693 23.21 36.51 47.71
CA ARG A 693 23.24 37.98 47.59
C ARG A 693 24.10 38.39 46.40
N LEU A 694 23.49 39.03 45.41
CA LEU A 694 24.19 39.57 44.24
C LEU A 694 24.47 41.06 44.43
N ASP A 695 25.72 41.42 44.71
CA ASP A 695 26.15 42.83 44.76
C ASP A 695 26.56 43.29 43.36
N LEU A 696 25.78 44.22 42.79
CA LEU A 696 26.02 44.83 41.48
C LEU A 696 26.48 46.28 41.58
N SER A 697 26.82 46.77 42.77
CA SER A 697 27.28 48.15 42.97
C SER A 697 28.68 48.39 42.41
N GLY A 698 28.91 49.57 41.82
CA GLY A 698 30.19 49.91 41.20
C GLY A 698 30.29 49.48 39.73
N ASP A 699 31.47 49.68 39.13
CA ASP A 699 31.71 49.29 37.75
C ASP A 699 31.82 47.77 37.63
N LYS A 700 30.73 47.11 37.19
CA LYS A 700 30.68 45.65 37.03
C LYS A 700 30.13 45.25 35.67
N THR A 701 30.73 44.22 35.06
CA THR A 701 30.14 43.54 33.90
C THR A 701 29.58 42.20 34.34
N VAL A 702 28.31 41.95 34.09
CA VAL A 702 27.65 40.67 34.37
C VAL A 702 27.30 40.00 33.04
N TRP A 703 27.76 38.77 32.88
CA TRP A 703 27.33 37.90 31.78
C TRP A 703 26.30 36.93 32.32
N VAL A 704 25.24 36.65 31.58
CA VAL A 704 24.16 35.74 31.98
C VAL A 704 23.88 34.76 30.85
N ARG A 705 23.86 33.46 31.12
CA ARG A 705 23.48 32.42 30.14
C ARG A 705 22.66 31.32 30.80
N TYR A 706 21.98 30.51 30.01
CA TYR A 706 21.43 29.24 30.50
C TYR A 706 22.56 28.30 30.91
N LYS A 707 22.45 27.69 32.10
CA LYS A 707 23.45 26.77 32.66
C LYS A 707 23.60 25.53 31.78
N ALA A 708 24.82 24.99 31.72
CA ALA A 708 25.05 23.70 31.09
C ALA A 708 24.30 22.60 31.86
N ILE A 709 23.68 21.65 31.15
CA ILE A 709 22.97 20.52 31.75
C ILE A 709 23.61 19.24 31.23
N SER A 710 24.37 18.54 32.10
CA SER A 710 25.18 17.37 31.72
C SER A 710 26.21 17.72 30.64
N ASP A 711 26.28 16.95 29.55
CA ASP A 711 27.24 17.14 28.44
C ASP A 711 26.78 18.20 27.43
N LEU A 712 25.56 18.71 27.60
CA LEU A 712 25.07 19.81 26.79
C LEU A 712 25.79 21.06 27.22
N LEU A 713 26.23 21.79 26.20
CA LEU A 713 26.81 23.11 26.36
C LEU A 713 25.87 24.08 27.08
N PRO A 714 26.32 25.29 27.42
CA PRO A 714 25.46 26.38 27.87
C PRO A 714 24.88 27.16 26.66
N GLY A 715 23.89 28.04 26.86
CA GLY A 715 23.37 28.92 25.79
C GLY A 715 24.25 30.16 25.55
N ARG A 716 23.89 31.03 24.58
CA ARG A 716 24.59 32.32 24.39
C ARG A 716 24.40 33.22 25.61
N ALA A 717 25.47 33.91 26.02
CA ALA A 717 25.45 34.81 27.17
C ALA A 717 25.04 36.25 26.80
N VAL A 718 24.18 36.85 27.62
CA VAL A 718 23.81 38.28 27.58
C VAL A 718 24.77 39.07 28.47
N LYS A 719 25.32 40.17 27.94
CA LYS A 719 26.19 41.10 28.68
C LYS A 719 25.37 42.25 29.25
N ILE A 720 25.55 42.54 30.53
CA ILE A 720 24.97 43.67 31.25
C ILE A 720 26.11 44.42 31.93
N VAL A 721 26.11 45.75 31.83
CA VAL A 721 27.14 46.61 32.44
C VAL A 721 26.48 47.51 33.47
N PHE A 722 27.07 47.55 34.67
CA PHE A 722 26.71 48.43 35.78
C PHE A 722 27.83 49.44 35.99
N THR A 723 27.47 50.66 36.37
CA THR A 723 28.39 51.76 36.67
C THR A 723 28.26 52.20 38.12
N ALA A 724 29.33 52.78 38.67
CA ALA A 724 29.31 53.29 40.04
C ALA A 724 28.25 54.40 40.22
N ASN A 725 27.12 54.05 40.84
CA ASN A 725 26.10 55.02 41.28
C ASN A 725 26.69 55.93 42.38
N GLY A 726 27.11 57.13 41.99
CA GLY A 726 27.54 58.18 42.92
C GLY A 726 26.36 58.76 43.72
N ASP A 727 26.59 59.04 45.00
CA ASP A 727 25.69 59.76 45.91
C ASP A 727 24.96 60.91 45.20
N SER A 728 23.63 60.92 45.29
CA SER A 728 22.84 62.10 44.91
C SER A 728 22.27 62.79 46.16
N SER A 729 23.07 63.67 46.75
CA SER A 729 22.54 64.90 47.34
C SER A 729 22.72 66.03 46.33
N ASN A 730 21.60 66.62 45.90
CA ASN A 730 21.47 67.89 45.19
C ASN A 730 22.11 68.02 43.79
N GLY A 731 21.23 68.02 42.79
CA GLY A 731 20.96 69.25 42.04
C GLY A 731 21.92 69.62 40.91
N ASN A 732 21.43 69.36 39.69
CA ASN A 732 21.50 70.23 38.52
C ASN A 732 22.78 70.24 37.66
N GLY A 733 22.57 69.92 36.37
CA GLY A 733 23.46 70.22 35.23
C GLY A 733 24.41 69.09 34.86
N SER A 734 24.61 68.68 33.61
CA SER A 734 24.13 69.12 32.30
C SER A 734 24.48 67.97 31.34
N THR A 735 23.60 67.66 30.40
CA THR A 735 23.92 66.77 29.27
C THR A 735 25.12 67.28 28.47
N PRO A 736 25.93 66.37 27.87
CA PRO A 736 26.26 66.51 26.46
C PRO A 736 25.53 65.43 25.66
N ASN A 737 24.65 65.91 24.80
CA ASN A 737 24.14 65.18 23.65
C ASN A 737 25.15 65.34 22.50
N THR A 738 25.49 64.24 21.82
CA THR A 738 25.87 64.16 20.39
C THR A 738 25.70 62.69 19.96
N GLY A 739 24.79 62.29 19.06
CA GLY A 739 23.87 63.09 18.25
C GLY A 739 22.69 62.28 17.68
N GLY A 740 21.61 63.00 17.41
CA GLY A 740 20.42 62.58 16.65
C GLY A 740 20.69 62.45 15.14
N SER A 741 19.84 61.71 14.40
CA SER A 741 18.59 62.19 13.75
C SER A 741 18.90 62.91 12.41
N THR A 742 18.26 62.66 11.26
CA THR A 742 16.83 62.69 10.85
C THR A 742 16.74 62.21 9.38
N GLY A 743 15.61 61.81 8.79
CA GLY A 743 14.18 61.93 9.12
C GLY A 743 13.36 60.89 8.32
N GLY A 744 12.06 60.64 8.53
CA GLY A 744 10.88 61.49 8.73
C GLY A 744 9.97 61.14 7.53
N GLY A 745 8.71 60.73 7.60
CA GLY A 745 7.64 60.70 8.58
C GLY A 745 6.36 60.17 7.88
N SER A 746 5.31 59.93 8.66
CA SER A 746 3.86 59.93 8.31
C SER A 746 3.11 58.68 8.76
N SER A 747 1.97 58.95 9.39
CA SER A 747 1.07 58.08 10.13
C SER A 747 0.50 56.90 9.35
N ALA A 748 0.50 55.72 9.97
CA ALA A 748 -0.62 54.78 9.92
C ALA A 748 -0.62 53.96 11.21
N THR A 749 -1.76 53.97 11.89
CA THR A 749 -2.09 53.11 13.04
C THR A 749 -2.08 51.64 12.64
N THR A 750 -1.36 50.80 13.38
CA THR A 750 -1.57 49.35 13.39
C THR A 750 -1.58 48.84 14.84
N PRO A 751 -2.41 47.83 15.17
CA PRO A 751 -2.67 47.42 16.56
C PRO A 751 -1.44 46.78 17.19
N VAL A 752 -1.27 47.00 18.50
CA VAL A 752 -0.30 46.29 19.32
C VAL A 752 -0.74 44.81 19.42
N THR A 753 -0.07 43.94 18.68
CA THR A 753 -0.18 42.48 18.90
C THR A 753 0.95 42.08 19.85
N THR A 754 0.60 41.70 21.07
CA THR A 754 1.53 41.09 22.03
C THR A 754 2.01 39.75 21.47
N THR A 755 3.28 39.63 21.12
CA THR A 755 3.89 38.35 20.73
C THR A 755 3.94 37.43 21.96
N PRO A 756 3.40 36.20 21.89
CA PRO A 756 3.51 35.26 23.00
C PRO A 756 4.97 34.79 23.13
N THR A 757 5.48 34.77 24.36
CA THR A 757 6.84 34.32 24.70
C THR A 757 6.80 32.90 25.25
N THR A 758 7.71 32.05 24.76
CA THR A 758 8.02 30.71 25.29
C THR A 758 8.48 30.81 26.74
N LYS A 759 7.96 29.97 27.64
CA LYS A 759 8.36 29.89 29.06
C LYS A 759 8.99 28.53 29.35
N GLN A 760 10.06 28.47 30.13
CA GLN A 760 10.66 27.22 30.59
C GLN A 760 10.72 27.18 32.12
N GLU A 761 10.48 26.02 32.72
CA GLU A 761 10.61 25.77 34.15
C GLU A 761 11.29 24.42 34.41
N GLN A 762 12.11 24.32 35.48
CA GLN A 762 12.70 23.06 35.92
C GLN A 762 11.85 22.41 37.02
N ILE A 763 11.50 21.15 36.82
CA ILE A 763 10.80 20.30 37.78
C ILE A 763 11.76 19.18 38.18
N VAL A 764 11.82 18.81 39.46
CA VAL A 764 12.65 17.69 39.92
C VAL A 764 11.75 16.50 40.20
N VAL A 765 12.04 15.36 39.61
CA VAL A 765 11.27 14.12 39.80
C VAL A 765 12.11 13.01 40.37
N ASP A 766 11.44 12.08 41.04
CA ASP A 766 12.05 10.95 41.71
C ASP A 766 12.40 9.84 40.71
N VAL A 767 13.60 9.29 40.86
CA VAL A 767 14.02 8.01 40.27
C VAL A 767 13.86 6.95 41.35
N ASN A 768 12.94 6.02 41.16
CA ASN A 768 12.52 5.04 42.16
C ASN A 768 13.02 3.62 41.81
N GLY A 769 13.10 2.75 42.80
CA GLY A 769 13.25 1.32 42.60
C GLY A 769 11.91 0.63 42.33
N ALA A 770 11.94 -0.69 42.06
CA ALA A 770 10.75 -1.49 41.73
C ALA A 770 9.60 -1.41 42.76
N ASN A 771 9.90 -1.09 44.03
CA ASN A 771 8.92 -0.94 45.11
C ASN A 771 8.50 0.52 45.38
N GLY A 772 8.82 1.46 44.48
CA GLY A 772 8.54 2.89 44.67
C GLY A 772 9.47 3.60 45.68
N THR A 773 10.51 2.92 46.16
CA THR A 773 11.52 3.53 47.05
C THR A 773 12.38 4.50 46.26
N ASN A 774 12.50 5.75 46.72
CA ASN A 774 13.34 6.75 46.06
C ASN A 774 14.81 6.33 46.06
N LEU A 775 15.39 6.21 44.87
CA LEU A 775 16.83 6.03 44.66
C LEU A 775 17.49 7.41 44.55
N THR A 776 17.08 8.23 43.60
CA THR A 776 17.64 9.59 43.41
C THR A 776 16.60 10.51 42.78
N LYS A 777 17.02 11.66 42.26
CA LYS A 777 16.19 12.64 41.58
C LYS A 777 16.79 13.00 40.24
N THR A 778 15.94 13.23 39.24
CA THR A 778 16.33 13.69 37.91
C THR A 778 15.55 14.95 37.55
N PRO A 779 16.19 15.96 36.92
CA PRO A 779 15.49 17.16 36.47
C PRO A 779 14.67 16.87 35.20
N ILE A 780 13.53 17.54 35.10
CA ILE A 780 12.67 17.69 33.94
C ILE A 780 12.67 19.17 33.58
N THR A 781 12.98 19.48 32.32
CA THR A 781 12.80 20.83 31.77
C THR A 781 11.43 20.88 31.07
N ARG A 782 10.48 21.59 31.66
CA ARG A 782 9.15 21.81 31.09
C ARG A 782 9.13 23.12 30.29
N THR A 783 8.80 23.05 29.01
CA THR A 783 8.71 24.18 28.08
C THR A 783 7.26 24.42 27.69
N THR A 784 6.73 25.61 27.98
CA THR A 784 5.45 26.09 27.43
C THR A 784 5.75 26.95 26.20
N GLU A 785 5.32 26.50 25.03
CA GLU A 785 5.45 27.18 23.75
C GLU A 785 4.50 28.38 23.64
N ALA A 786 4.76 29.25 22.66
CA ALA A 786 4.00 30.48 22.45
C ALA A 786 2.50 30.23 22.14
N ASP A 787 2.17 29.05 21.62
CA ASP A 787 0.82 28.57 21.34
C ASP A 787 0.15 27.91 22.57
N GLY A 788 0.86 27.83 23.71
CA GLY A 788 0.41 27.16 24.93
C GLY A 788 0.74 25.66 25.00
N THR A 789 1.41 25.09 23.99
CA THR A 789 1.84 23.68 23.99
C THR A 789 2.91 23.42 25.04
N ILE A 790 2.75 22.40 25.88
CA ILE A 790 3.73 22.08 26.94
C ILE A 790 4.54 20.85 26.53
N LYS A 791 5.87 20.91 26.64
CA LYS A 791 6.80 19.81 26.35
C LYS A 791 7.75 19.57 27.51
N ASP A 792 7.95 18.33 27.90
CA ASP A 792 8.88 17.93 28.97
C ASP A 792 10.13 17.27 28.38
N LEU A 793 11.31 17.65 28.89
CA LEU A 793 12.58 17.02 28.57
C LEU A 793 13.24 16.50 29.84
N VAL A 794 13.37 15.18 29.94
CA VAL A 794 14.00 14.49 31.07
C VAL A 794 15.38 14.00 30.64
N LYS A 795 16.41 14.36 31.42
CA LYS A 795 17.77 13.89 31.16
C LYS A 795 18.33 13.18 32.38
N MET A 796 18.62 11.89 32.24
CA MET A 796 19.35 11.14 33.25
C MET A 796 20.84 11.14 32.88
N SER A 797 21.61 11.97 33.57
CA SER A 797 23.06 12.08 33.38
C SER A 797 23.80 10.84 33.89
N GLU A 798 25.06 10.69 33.52
CA GLU A 798 25.92 9.61 34.02
C GLU A 798 25.96 9.58 35.56
N ALA A 799 26.07 10.76 36.20
CA ALA A 799 26.10 10.88 37.65
C ALA A 799 24.81 10.35 38.31
N ILE A 800 23.65 10.69 37.75
CA ILE A 800 22.34 10.23 38.25
C ILE A 800 22.19 8.72 38.04
N ALA A 801 22.62 8.20 36.87
CA ALA A 801 22.60 6.76 36.60
C ALA A 801 23.51 6.00 37.57
N LYS A 802 24.73 6.48 37.79
CA LYS A 802 25.68 5.89 38.75
C LYS A 802 25.13 5.89 40.17
N GLU A 803 24.58 7.00 40.64
CA GLU A 803 23.97 7.08 41.98
C GLU A 803 22.77 6.12 42.11
N SER A 804 21.94 6.03 41.06
CA SER A 804 20.83 5.08 40.99
C SER A 804 21.32 3.64 41.14
N VAL A 805 22.42 3.29 40.47
CA VAL A 805 23.04 1.97 40.52
C VAL A 805 23.58 1.65 41.92
N GLU A 806 24.30 2.58 42.53
CA GLU A 806 24.88 2.40 43.87
C GLU A 806 23.79 2.18 44.92
N LYS A 807 22.73 3.01 44.90
CA LYS A 807 21.62 2.89 45.84
C LYS A 807 20.75 1.68 45.58
N ALA A 808 20.49 1.33 44.31
CA ALA A 808 19.75 0.11 43.99
C ALA A 808 20.50 -1.13 44.45
N LYS A 809 21.83 -1.19 44.30
CA LYS A 809 22.67 -2.29 44.84
C LYS A 809 22.57 -2.39 46.36
N GLN A 810 22.62 -1.27 47.08
CA GLN A 810 22.45 -1.24 48.55
C GLN A 810 21.08 -1.77 48.99
N LEU A 811 20.04 -1.44 48.23
CA LEU A 811 18.65 -1.80 48.51
C LEU A 811 18.23 -3.14 47.89
N LYS A 812 19.15 -3.85 47.20
CA LYS A 812 18.90 -5.10 46.46
C LYS A 812 17.77 -4.98 45.42
N MET A 813 17.76 -3.87 44.69
CA MET A 813 16.83 -3.56 43.61
C MET A 813 17.52 -3.71 42.25
N ASN A 814 16.73 -4.04 41.23
CA ASN A 814 17.18 -4.27 39.86
C ASN A 814 16.47 -3.37 38.83
N THR A 815 15.72 -2.35 39.26
CA THR A 815 15.05 -1.40 38.37
C THR A 815 15.35 0.03 38.81
N ALA A 816 15.62 0.91 37.85
CA ALA A 816 15.63 2.35 37.99
C ALA A 816 14.43 2.94 37.21
N ARG A 817 13.44 3.43 37.93
CA ARG A 817 12.17 3.95 37.41
C ARG A 817 12.13 5.46 37.46
N ILE A 818 12.06 6.12 36.32
CA ILE A 818 11.84 7.56 36.21
C ILE A 818 10.33 7.80 36.20
N VAL A 819 9.80 8.54 37.18
CA VAL A 819 8.36 8.86 37.26
C VAL A 819 8.14 10.31 36.82
N ILE A 820 7.38 10.52 35.74
CA ILE A 820 7.13 11.82 35.13
C ILE A 820 5.67 12.21 35.39
N PRO A 821 5.39 13.16 36.30
CA PRO A 821 4.03 13.52 36.69
C PRO A 821 3.38 14.49 35.68
N ASP A 822 2.16 14.16 35.25
CA ASP A 822 1.33 15.05 34.43
C ASP A 822 -0.15 14.97 34.86
N ALA A 823 -0.42 15.18 36.16
CA ALA A 823 -1.77 15.04 36.72
C ALA A 823 -2.83 15.96 36.08
N LYS A 824 -2.42 17.03 35.38
CA LYS A 824 -3.33 17.93 34.64
C LYS A 824 -3.46 17.55 33.16
N ASP A 825 -2.76 16.50 32.72
CA ASP A 825 -2.69 16.04 31.34
C ASP A 825 -2.38 17.20 30.37
N ALA A 826 -1.44 18.05 30.78
CA ALA A 826 -1.11 19.29 30.09
C ALA A 826 0.08 19.13 29.14
N VAL A 827 0.93 18.12 29.35
CA VAL A 827 2.16 17.89 28.57
C VAL A 827 1.87 17.18 27.24
N SER A 828 2.12 17.86 26.12
CA SER A 828 1.87 17.38 24.76
C SER A 828 2.99 16.49 24.22
N GLU A 829 4.20 16.59 24.76
CA GLU A 829 5.35 15.75 24.36
C GLU A 829 6.28 15.56 25.56
N THR A 830 6.73 14.33 25.78
CA THR A 830 7.76 14.02 26.78
C THR A 830 8.94 13.36 26.09
N ARG A 831 10.12 13.98 26.17
CA ARG A 831 11.37 13.46 25.62
C ARG A 831 12.29 13.04 26.77
N ILE A 832 12.80 11.83 26.73
CA ILE A 832 13.70 11.25 27.71
C ILE A 832 15.02 10.96 27.01
N GLU A 833 16.13 11.41 27.59
CA GLU A 833 17.48 11.23 27.02
C GLU A 833 18.45 10.72 28.08
N LEU A 834 19.17 9.67 27.72
CA LEU A 834 20.26 9.08 28.49
C LEU A 834 21.51 9.07 27.61
N PRO A 835 22.57 9.82 27.95
CA PRO A 835 23.83 9.70 27.26
C PRO A 835 24.38 8.27 27.34
N LYS A 836 25.17 7.85 26.35
CA LYS A 836 25.86 6.55 26.28
C LYS A 836 26.54 6.18 27.60
N ALA A 837 27.17 7.15 28.25
CA ALA A 837 27.81 6.95 29.56
C ALA A 837 26.80 6.53 30.64
N ALA A 838 25.62 7.15 30.70
CA ALA A 838 24.54 6.78 31.62
C ALA A 838 23.97 5.38 31.31
N VAL A 839 23.76 5.07 30.03
CA VAL A 839 23.31 3.74 29.57
C VAL A 839 24.31 2.67 30.03
N LYS A 840 25.61 2.94 29.85
CA LYS A 840 26.69 2.06 30.32
C LYS A 840 26.66 1.86 31.84
N GLN A 841 26.42 2.91 32.64
CA GLN A 841 26.30 2.76 34.10
C GLN A 841 25.13 1.84 34.49
N LEU A 842 23.98 1.97 33.82
CA LEU A 842 22.83 1.08 34.06
C LEU A 842 23.12 -0.37 33.67
N ASN A 843 23.80 -0.58 32.53
CA ASN A 843 24.23 -1.89 32.07
C ASN A 843 25.22 -2.55 33.05
N ASP A 844 26.30 -1.85 33.42
CA ASP A 844 27.31 -2.31 34.38
C ASP A 844 26.69 -2.54 35.78
N GLY A 845 25.59 -1.84 36.07
CA GLY A 845 24.79 -1.97 37.26
C GLY A 845 23.82 -3.16 37.28
N GLY A 846 23.52 -3.75 36.12
CA GLY A 846 22.52 -4.81 35.99
C GLY A 846 21.08 -4.33 36.22
N LEU A 847 20.77 -3.07 35.91
CA LEU A 847 19.46 -2.45 36.16
C LEU A 847 18.59 -2.40 34.92
N ASN A 848 17.29 -2.69 35.08
CA ASN A 848 16.26 -2.33 34.13
C ASN A 848 16.00 -0.82 34.20
N LEU A 849 15.76 -0.19 33.05
CA LEU A 849 15.29 1.18 32.98
C LEU A 849 13.77 1.17 32.81
N GLU A 850 13.04 1.85 33.68
CA GLU A 850 11.60 2.04 33.53
C GLU A 850 11.29 3.54 33.44
N ILE A 851 10.44 3.95 32.49
CA ILE A 851 9.98 5.32 32.32
C ILE A 851 8.47 5.29 32.49
N SER A 852 7.97 5.89 33.56
CA SER A 852 6.55 5.96 33.88
C SER A 852 6.03 7.36 33.60
N THR A 853 5.21 7.50 32.55
CA THR A 853 4.44 8.72 32.27
C THR A 853 2.96 8.48 32.58
N GLU A 854 2.14 9.52 32.50
CA GLU A 854 0.69 9.35 32.64
C GLU A 854 0.04 8.56 31.50
N ASN A 855 0.66 8.53 30.32
CA ASN A 855 0.05 7.93 29.12
C ASN A 855 0.64 6.56 28.77
N ALA A 856 1.88 6.28 29.18
CA ALA A 856 2.56 5.00 28.93
C ALA A 856 3.67 4.74 29.96
N ILE A 857 3.91 3.45 30.24
CA ILE A 857 5.08 2.97 30.97
C ILE A 857 5.97 2.21 30.00
N ILE A 858 7.25 2.55 29.93
CA ILE A 858 8.25 1.95 29.05
C ILE A 858 9.28 1.24 29.91
N SER A 859 9.42 -0.07 29.77
CA SER A 859 10.38 -0.89 30.51
C SER A 859 11.41 -1.48 29.56
N VAL A 860 12.65 -1.00 29.66
CA VAL A 860 13.81 -1.48 28.92
C VAL A 860 14.56 -2.50 29.79
N PRO A 861 14.52 -3.81 29.46
CA PRO A 861 15.16 -4.83 30.25
C PRO A 861 16.68 -4.79 30.08
N THR A 862 17.42 -5.30 31.07
CA THR A 862 18.90 -5.29 31.07
C THR A 862 19.49 -5.92 29.81
N LYS A 863 18.86 -6.98 29.26
CA LYS A 863 19.29 -7.64 28.01
C LYS A 863 19.23 -6.74 26.78
N SER A 864 18.32 -5.76 26.77
CA SER A 864 18.14 -4.81 25.66
C SER A 864 19.09 -3.63 25.79
N ILE A 865 19.46 -3.29 27.03
CA ILE A 865 20.53 -2.32 27.34
C ILE A 865 21.91 -2.94 27.01
N ALA A 866 22.06 -4.24 27.25
CA ALA A 866 23.30 -4.96 26.95
C ALA A 866 23.59 -4.94 25.44
N GLY A 867 24.75 -4.38 25.07
CA GLY A 867 25.15 -4.21 23.67
C GLY A 867 24.64 -2.93 23.00
N PHE A 868 23.87 -2.09 23.70
CA PHE A 868 23.47 -0.78 23.21
C PHE A 868 24.54 0.27 23.55
N ASP A 869 25.36 0.65 22.56
CA ASP A 869 26.58 1.46 22.75
C ASP A 869 26.45 2.91 22.21
N GLN A 870 25.26 3.49 22.31
CA GLN A 870 24.93 4.84 21.85
C GLN A 870 24.05 5.58 22.89
N ASP A 871 23.84 6.88 22.68
CA ASP A 871 22.86 7.64 23.46
C ASP A 871 21.48 7.01 23.30
N LEU A 872 20.70 6.92 24.37
CA LEU A 872 19.35 6.37 24.36
C LEU A 872 18.34 7.51 24.46
N TYR A 873 17.34 7.53 23.59
CA TYR A 873 16.20 8.45 23.74
C TYR A 873 14.84 7.77 23.60
N PHE A 874 13.84 8.33 24.26
CA PHE A 874 12.43 8.07 24.02
C PHE A 874 11.70 9.39 23.83
N ARG A 875 10.84 9.47 22.81
CA ARG A 875 9.93 10.60 22.59
C ARG A 875 8.50 10.06 22.67
N VAL A 876 7.71 10.58 23.60
CA VAL A 876 6.34 10.12 23.90
C VAL A 876 5.37 11.25 23.61
N VAL A 877 4.46 11.05 22.66
CA VAL A 877 3.49 12.05 22.18
C VAL A 877 2.07 11.48 22.31
N PRO A 878 1.31 11.86 23.34
CA PRO A 878 -0.10 11.50 23.45
C PRO A 878 -0.96 12.28 22.42
N LEU A 879 -1.81 11.58 21.65
CA LEU A 879 -2.70 12.21 20.67
C LEU A 879 -3.91 12.89 21.36
N LYS A 880 -3.72 14.17 21.72
CA LYS A 880 -4.70 14.92 22.53
C LYS A 880 -5.91 15.40 21.74
N LYS A 881 -5.79 15.65 20.43
CA LYS A 881 -6.89 16.18 19.62
C LYS A 881 -7.92 15.09 19.31
N GLU A 882 -9.19 15.43 19.46
CA GLU A 882 -10.31 14.53 19.16
C GLU A 882 -10.36 14.14 17.67
N SER A 883 -9.97 15.03 16.75
CA SER A 883 -9.90 14.74 15.33
C SER A 883 -8.88 13.65 15.01
N GLU A 884 -7.67 13.75 15.57
CA GLU A 884 -6.58 12.79 15.40
C GLU A 884 -6.97 11.42 15.98
N ARG A 885 -7.66 11.40 17.13
CA ARG A 885 -8.22 10.16 17.70
C ARG A 885 -9.24 9.49 16.79
N LYS A 886 -10.17 10.27 16.23
CA LYS A 886 -11.17 9.75 15.30
C LYS A 886 -10.55 9.22 14.02
N GLU A 887 -9.50 9.86 13.52
CA GLU A 887 -8.76 9.34 12.36
C GLU A 887 -8.12 7.98 12.66
N VAL A 888 -7.48 7.82 13.81
CA VAL A 888 -6.92 6.52 14.24
C VAL A 888 -8.03 5.46 14.39
N GLU A 889 -9.18 5.83 14.97
CA GLU A 889 -10.34 4.94 15.10
C GLU A 889 -10.89 4.51 13.75
N GLU A 890 -11.07 5.44 12.80
CA GLU A 890 -11.55 5.14 11.46
C GLU A 890 -10.54 4.30 10.65
N ARG A 891 -9.24 4.49 10.88
CA ARG A 891 -8.20 3.62 10.31
C ARG A 891 -8.27 2.21 10.89
N ALA A 892 -8.39 2.07 12.21
CA ALA A 892 -8.55 0.78 12.87
C ALA A 892 -9.82 0.05 12.42
N LYS A 893 -10.94 0.75 12.23
CA LYS A 893 -12.18 0.17 11.68
C LYS A 893 -12.00 -0.38 10.26
N LYS A 894 -11.21 0.29 9.43
CA LYS A 894 -11.00 -0.12 8.02
C LYS A 894 -9.88 -1.13 7.85
N GLU A 895 -9.16 -1.44 8.92
CA GLU A 895 -7.98 -2.29 8.83
C GLU A 895 -8.34 -3.75 8.51
N ARG A 896 -7.70 -4.31 7.49
CA ARG A 896 -7.99 -5.66 6.99
C ARG A 896 -7.76 -6.70 8.07
N LEU A 897 -6.72 -6.54 8.90
CA LEU A 897 -6.43 -7.46 10.01
C LEU A 897 -7.58 -7.53 11.03
N ILE A 898 -8.22 -6.40 11.35
CA ILE A 898 -9.35 -6.36 12.29
C ILE A 898 -10.61 -6.90 11.62
N GLN A 899 -10.86 -6.53 10.35
CA GLN A 899 -12.00 -7.03 9.57
C GLN A 899 -11.96 -8.54 9.30
N GLN A 900 -10.77 -9.14 9.23
CA GLN A 900 -10.60 -10.59 9.05
C GLN A 900 -10.90 -11.41 10.33
N ILE A 901 -10.67 -10.82 11.49
CA ILE A 901 -10.91 -11.45 12.81
C ILE A 901 -12.40 -11.37 13.16
N THR A 902 -13.02 -10.21 12.96
CA THR A 902 -14.44 -9.97 13.22
C THR A 902 -15.04 -9.07 12.12
N PRO A 903 -15.58 -9.64 11.04
CA PRO A 903 -16.18 -8.86 9.96
C PRO A 903 -17.34 -7.99 10.50
N ASN A 904 -17.34 -6.69 10.18
CA ASN A 904 -18.33 -5.70 10.66
C ASN A 904 -18.33 -5.43 12.17
N SER A 905 -17.25 -5.74 12.90
CA SER A 905 -17.15 -5.41 14.33
C SER A 905 -17.11 -3.92 14.60
N ASN A 906 -17.77 -3.51 15.68
CA ASN A 906 -17.61 -2.18 16.22
C ASN A 906 -16.22 -2.08 16.90
N VAL A 907 -15.35 -1.23 16.36
CA VAL A 907 -14.04 -0.94 16.94
C VAL A 907 -14.14 0.37 17.69
N LYS A 908 -13.84 0.35 18.99
CA LYS A 908 -13.86 1.54 19.84
C LYS A 908 -12.50 1.77 20.47
N VAL A 909 -11.97 2.98 20.35
CA VAL A 909 -10.77 3.40 21.08
C VAL A 909 -11.15 3.60 22.55
N LEU A 910 -10.49 2.88 23.45
CA LEU A 910 -10.72 3.00 24.89
C LEU A 910 -9.85 4.08 25.52
N ALA A 911 -8.54 4.05 25.25
CA ALA A 911 -7.59 5.01 25.80
C ALA A 911 -7.00 5.88 24.71
N ARG A 912 -6.41 7.01 25.12
CA ARG A 912 -5.76 7.93 24.19
C ARG A 912 -4.61 7.21 23.46
N PRO A 913 -4.54 7.28 22.11
CA PRO A 913 -3.38 6.79 21.38
C PRO A 913 -2.11 7.52 21.80
N VAL A 914 -0.99 6.81 21.84
CA VAL A 914 0.31 7.38 22.18
C VAL A 914 1.31 6.99 21.11
N GLU A 915 1.94 7.99 20.50
CA GLU A 915 3.09 7.82 19.62
C GLU A 915 4.35 7.76 20.48
N ILE A 916 5.18 6.73 20.27
CA ILE A 916 6.46 6.57 20.95
C ILE A 916 7.53 6.38 19.89
N GLU A 917 8.57 7.20 19.91
CA GLU A 917 9.75 7.07 19.06
C GLU A 917 11.00 6.83 19.90
N THR A 918 11.95 6.05 19.37
CA THR A 918 13.25 5.78 20.01
C THR A 918 14.24 5.24 18.98
N ASN A 919 15.52 5.33 19.31
CA ASN A 919 16.60 4.65 18.60
C ASN A 919 16.88 3.22 19.08
N MET A 920 16.04 2.63 19.95
CA MET A 920 16.09 1.21 20.30
C MET A 920 15.38 0.28 19.30
N GLN A 921 15.45 0.59 18.00
CA GLN A 921 14.85 -0.27 16.96
C GLN A 921 15.52 -1.65 16.97
N SER A 922 14.75 -2.71 16.82
CA SER A 922 15.21 -4.11 16.86
C SER A 922 15.70 -4.62 18.23
N HIS A 923 15.50 -3.85 19.32
CA HIS A 923 15.69 -4.31 20.69
C HIS A 923 14.34 -4.47 21.40
N GLU A 924 14.17 -5.51 22.22
CA GLU A 924 12.90 -5.74 22.91
C GLU A 924 12.67 -4.72 24.03
N VAL A 925 11.50 -4.10 24.04
CA VAL A 925 11.04 -3.20 25.10
C VAL A 925 9.61 -3.56 25.48
N THR A 926 9.32 -3.53 26.77
CA THR A 926 7.98 -3.80 27.29
C THR A 926 7.26 -2.48 27.50
N LEU A 927 6.11 -2.31 26.85
CA LEU A 927 5.22 -1.17 27.01
C LEU A 927 4.04 -1.57 27.88
N THR A 928 3.58 -0.67 28.75
CA THR A 928 2.31 -0.80 29.45
C THR A 928 1.46 0.44 29.23
N LEU A 929 0.27 0.26 28.66
CA LEU A 929 -0.71 1.33 28.47
C LEU A 929 -1.76 1.31 29.60
N PRO A 930 -1.89 2.39 30.40
CA PRO A 930 -2.89 2.47 31.47
C PRO A 930 -4.33 2.44 30.94
N LEU A 931 -5.22 1.71 31.61
CA LEU A 931 -6.65 1.64 31.28
C LEU A 931 -7.41 2.81 31.92
N ARG A 932 -7.16 3.11 33.20
CA ARG A 932 -7.77 4.24 33.93
C ARG A 932 -9.29 4.34 33.73
N ASP A 933 -9.81 5.55 33.54
CA ASP A 933 -11.25 5.88 33.40
C ASP A 933 -11.85 5.45 32.05
N SER A 934 -11.10 4.80 31.16
CA SER A 934 -11.60 4.37 29.85
C SER A 934 -12.61 3.24 29.90
N LEU A 935 -12.60 2.46 30.99
CA LEU A 935 -13.44 1.28 31.11
C LEU A 935 -14.85 1.63 31.61
N PRO A 936 -15.89 0.94 31.12
CA PRO A 936 -17.24 1.07 31.67
C PRO A 936 -17.26 0.83 33.19
N THR A 937 -18.12 1.57 33.89
CA THR A 937 -18.35 1.40 35.33
C THR A 937 -19.28 0.22 35.64
N ASP A 938 -20.11 -0.17 34.67
CA ASP A 938 -20.98 -1.34 34.79
C ASP A 938 -20.14 -2.64 34.76
N PRO A 939 -20.27 -3.56 35.74
CA PRO A 939 -19.44 -4.75 35.83
C PRO A 939 -19.51 -5.67 34.61
N ALA A 940 -20.68 -5.80 33.97
CA ALA A 940 -20.85 -6.67 32.81
C ALA A 940 -20.24 -6.05 31.55
N ALA A 941 -20.53 -4.77 31.28
CA ALA A 941 -19.93 -4.02 30.18
C ALA A 941 -18.41 -3.85 30.36
N ARG A 942 -17.94 -3.69 31.60
CA ARG A 942 -16.52 -3.66 31.96
C ARG A 942 -15.86 -4.99 31.60
N GLN A 943 -16.46 -6.10 32.04
CA GLN A 943 -15.93 -7.43 31.72
C GLN A 943 -15.93 -7.69 30.22
N GLN A 944 -16.98 -7.28 29.50
CA GLN A 944 -17.07 -7.41 28.05
C GLN A 944 -16.02 -6.57 27.31
N ALA A 945 -15.76 -5.34 27.77
CA ALA A 945 -14.69 -4.51 27.22
C ALA A 945 -13.31 -5.12 27.47
N LEU A 946 -13.07 -5.64 28.69
CA LEU A 946 -11.83 -6.31 29.06
C LEU A 946 -11.61 -7.63 28.31
N ASP A 947 -12.69 -8.33 27.97
CA ASP A 947 -12.68 -9.57 27.21
C ASP A 947 -12.30 -9.34 25.75
N ASN A 948 -12.66 -8.19 25.19
CA ASN A 948 -12.47 -7.84 23.78
C ASN A 948 -11.35 -6.81 23.55
N LEU A 949 -10.45 -6.68 24.51
CA LEU A 949 -9.41 -5.65 24.55
C LEU A 949 -8.18 -6.05 23.75
N ALA A 950 -7.65 -5.10 22.97
CA ALA A 950 -6.40 -5.26 22.23
C ALA A 950 -5.64 -3.92 22.11
N VAL A 951 -4.40 -4.00 21.66
CA VAL A 951 -3.54 -2.88 21.30
C VAL A 951 -3.34 -2.92 19.79
N TYR A 952 -3.89 -1.93 19.10
CA TYR A 952 -3.67 -1.67 17.69
C TYR A 952 -2.42 -0.80 17.52
N ILE A 953 -1.47 -1.23 16.69
CA ILE A 953 -0.16 -0.62 16.50
C ILE A 953 -0.01 -0.23 15.03
N GLU A 954 0.33 1.04 14.77
CA GLU A 954 0.63 1.55 13.43
C GLU A 954 2.11 1.93 13.36
N HIS A 955 2.90 1.13 12.66
CA HIS A 955 4.34 1.33 12.51
C HIS A 955 4.70 2.38 11.48
N SER A 956 5.84 3.05 11.69
CA SER A 956 6.34 4.10 10.79
C SER A 956 6.71 3.58 9.40
N ASP A 957 6.94 2.28 9.25
CA ASP A 957 7.17 1.58 7.97
C ASP A 957 5.85 1.23 7.23
N GLY A 958 4.69 1.64 7.78
CA GLY A 958 3.37 1.38 7.23
C GLY A 958 2.78 0.02 7.63
N THR A 959 3.52 -0.83 8.35
CA THR A 959 3.01 -2.10 8.87
C THR A 959 2.09 -1.87 10.08
N LYS A 960 1.14 -2.78 10.31
CA LYS A 960 0.17 -2.67 11.40
C LYS A 960 0.00 -3.98 12.12
N GLU A 961 -0.25 -3.91 13.42
CA GLU A 961 -0.41 -5.08 14.27
C GLU A 961 -1.58 -4.92 15.23
N LEU A 962 -2.16 -6.04 15.66
CA LEU A 962 -3.15 -6.10 16.72
C LEU A 962 -2.69 -7.12 17.76
N ILE A 963 -2.34 -6.65 18.96
CA ILE A 963 -1.78 -7.48 20.03
C ILE A 963 -2.71 -7.48 21.24
N GLN A 964 -3.00 -8.66 21.81
CA GLN A 964 -3.61 -8.73 23.13
C GLN A 964 -2.52 -8.73 24.19
N GLY A 965 -2.36 -7.60 24.88
CA GLY A 965 -1.42 -7.51 26.00
C GLY A 965 -1.94 -8.18 27.27
N LYS A 966 -1.03 -8.42 28.21
CA LYS A 966 -1.31 -8.97 29.53
C LYS A 966 -1.83 -7.87 30.45
N ARG A 967 -2.91 -8.16 31.17
CA ARG A 967 -3.38 -7.26 32.25
C ARG A 967 -2.39 -7.24 33.41
N VAL A 968 -2.02 -6.05 33.84
CA VAL A 968 -1.13 -5.81 34.97
C VAL A 968 -1.69 -4.73 35.90
N ASN A 969 -1.40 -4.85 37.19
CA ASN A 969 -1.68 -3.80 38.16
C ASN A 969 -0.51 -2.83 38.22
N LEU A 970 -0.80 -1.55 38.10
CA LEU A 970 0.16 -0.45 38.18
C LEU A 970 0.43 -0.07 39.63
N SER A 971 1.50 0.69 39.87
CA SER A 971 1.93 1.08 41.22
C SER A 971 0.95 2.00 41.95
N ASP A 972 0.07 2.68 41.22
CA ASP A 972 -1.03 3.49 41.75
C ASP A 972 -2.33 2.67 41.96
N SER A 973 -2.25 1.33 41.87
CA SER A 973 -3.38 0.40 41.91
C SER A 973 -4.35 0.49 40.73
N SER A 974 -4.03 1.25 39.68
CA SER A 974 -4.79 1.24 38.43
C SER A 974 -4.42 0.03 37.56
N GLU A 975 -5.28 -0.32 36.60
CA GLU A 975 -5.04 -1.43 35.67
C GLU A 975 -4.38 -0.92 34.38
N GLY A 976 -3.51 -1.73 33.79
CA GLY A 976 -2.84 -1.47 32.52
C GLY A 976 -2.71 -2.72 31.65
N ILE A 977 -2.37 -2.52 30.38
CA ILE A 977 -2.11 -3.59 29.40
C ILE A 977 -0.63 -3.57 29.02
N GLU A 978 0.08 -4.63 29.42
CA GLU A 978 1.51 -4.87 29.20
C GLU A 978 1.73 -5.71 27.94
N PHE A 979 2.62 -5.29 27.05
CA PHE A 979 2.98 -6.00 25.83
C PHE A 979 4.42 -5.69 25.43
N THR A 980 5.06 -6.59 24.68
CA THR A 980 6.46 -6.42 24.25
C THR A 980 6.52 -6.03 22.78
N VAL A 981 7.38 -5.08 22.45
CA VAL A 981 7.59 -4.57 21.09
C VAL A 981 9.08 -4.46 20.79
N ASN A 982 9.42 -4.49 19.51
CA ASN A 982 10.78 -4.21 19.00
C ASN A 982 10.78 -3.14 17.89
N LYS A 983 9.60 -2.57 17.60
CA LYS A 983 9.34 -1.46 16.69
C LYS A 983 8.49 -0.41 17.44
N PHE A 984 8.73 0.86 17.15
CA PHE A 984 8.15 1.98 17.89
C PHE A 984 7.40 2.94 16.98
N SER A 985 6.20 3.31 17.42
CA SER A 985 5.03 3.47 16.56
C SER A 985 3.91 4.23 17.27
N THR A 986 2.73 4.34 16.64
CA THR A 986 1.51 4.76 17.33
C THR A 986 0.83 3.57 17.98
N PHE A 987 0.60 3.62 19.29
CA PHE A 987 -0.05 2.57 20.08
C PHE A 987 -1.44 2.99 20.52
N THR A 988 -2.45 2.18 20.19
CA THR A 988 -3.85 2.50 20.44
C THR A 988 -4.56 1.37 21.14
N LEU A 989 -5.15 1.65 22.30
CA LEU A 989 -5.96 0.67 23.01
C LEU A 989 -7.37 0.62 22.42
N VAL A 990 -7.77 -0.54 21.88
CA VAL A 990 -9.06 -0.74 21.21
C VAL A 990 -9.87 -1.86 21.83
N VAL A 991 -11.20 -1.73 21.81
CA VAL A 991 -12.15 -2.82 21.99
C VAL A 991 -12.68 -3.22 20.64
N VAL A 992 -12.56 -4.51 20.33
CA VAL A 992 -13.03 -5.10 19.07
C VAL A 992 -14.13 -6.10 19.40
N ASP A 993 -15.38 -5.71 19.15
CA ASP A 993 -16.53 -6.56 19.47
C ASP A 993 -16.41 -7.96 18.83
N GLY A 994 -16.47 -9.01 19.65
CA GLY A 994 -16.37 -10.40 19.20
C GLY A 994 -14.96 -11.00 19.24
N LEU A 995 -13.94 -10.24 19.63
CA LEU A 995 -12.54 -10.68 19.70
C LEU A 995 -12.32 -11.90 20.64
N LYS A 996 -13.05 -11.99 21.75
CA LYS A 996 -13.02 -13.20 22.62
C LYS A 996 -13.81 -14.36 22.02
N ALA A 997 -14.91 -14.06 21.33
CA ALA A 997 -15.79 -15.08 20.75
C ALA A 997 -15.17 -15.74 19.51
N SER A 998 -14.27 -15.04 18.80
CA SER A 998 -13.48 -15.62 17.71
C SER A 998 -12.36 -16.57 18.19
N GLN A 999 -12.02 -16.57 19.49
CA GLN A 999 -11.09 -17.52 20.11
C GLN A 999 -11.80 -18.78 20.64
N GLY A 1000 -12.53 -19.47 19.76
CA GLY A 1000 -13.09 -20.79 20.09
C GLY A 1000 -11.99 -21.77 20.52
N SER A 1001 -12.31 -22.77 21.36
CA SER A 1001 -11.38 -23.86 21.67
C SER A 1001 -10.90 -24.50 20.37
N HIS A 1002 -9.59 -24.47 20.16
CA HIS A 1002 -8.96 -24.95 18.95
C HIS A 1002 -8.09 -26.17 19.28
N SER A 1003 -8.17 -27.24 18.48
CA SER A 1003 -7.28 -28.39 18.70
C SER A 1003 -5.82 -27.97 18.44
N PRO A 1004 -4.84 -28.44 19.23
CA PRO A 1004 -3.44 -28.16 18.95
C PRO A 1004 -3.06 -28.69 17.57
N TYR A 1005 -2.35 -27.88 16.77
CA TYR A 1005 -1.90 -28.30 15.43
C TYR A 1005 -0.44 -28.72 15.38
N ILE A 1006 0.33 -28.42 16.43
CA ILE A 1006 1.73 -28.81 16.52
C ILE A 1006 1.97 -29.65 17.77
N ASN A 1007 2.85 -30.64 17.61
CA ASN A 1007 3.40 -31.42 18.70
C ASN A 1007 4.93 -31.21 18.73
N GLY A 1008 5.50 -31.26 19.93
CA GLY A 1008 6.95 -31.27 20.12
C GLY A 1008 7.57 -32.65 19.88
N PHE A 1009 8.89 -32.70 19.93
CA PHE A 1009 9.68 -33.92 19.92
C PHE A 1009 9.88 -34.42 21.35
N GLY A 1010 8.84 -35.05 21.90
CA GLY A 1010 8.82 -35.38 23.33
C GLY A 1010 8.60 -34.11 24.16
N ALA A 1011 9.54 -33.78 25.05
CA ALA A 1011 9.44 -32.59 25.89
C ALA A 1011 9.91 -31.29 25.19
N ASP A 1012 10.60 -31.39 24.05
CA ASP A 1012 11.21 -30.26 23.37
C ASP A 1012 10.41 -29.82 22.13
N PHE A 1013 10.31 -28.52 21.91
CA PHE A 1013 9.70 -27.91 20.73
C PHE A 1013 10.67 -27.79 19.55
N ARG A 1014 11.95 -27.52 19.83
CA ARG A 1014 13.03 -27.17 18.89
C ARG A 1014 12.74 -25.89 18.09
N PRO A 1015 12.67 -24.71 18.74
CA PRO A 1015 12.19 -23.47 18.10
C PRO A 1015 13.06 -23.01 16.93
N ASP A 1016 14.38 -23.18 17.03
CA ASP A 1016 15.34 -22.72 16.02
C ASP A 1016 15.63 -23.78 14.93
N ALA A 1017 15.06 -24.98 15.04
CA ALA A 1017 15.22 -26.00 14.00
C ALA A 1017 14.39 -25.63 12.77
N PHE A 1018 14.94 -25.86 11.58
CA PHE A 1018 14.20 -25.65 10.33
C PHE A 1018 13.02 -26.61 10.22
N VAL A 1019 11.88 -26.10 9.76
CA VAL A 1019 10.66 -26.90 9.60
C VAL A 1019 10.71 -27.65 8.27
N THR A 1020 10.42 -28.95 8.30
CA THR A 1020 10.35 -29.76 7.07
C THR A 1020 9.01 -29.61 6.37
N ARG A 1021 8.97 -29.93 5.08
CA ARG A 1021 7.75 -29.92 4.28
C ARG A 1021 6.70 -30.89 4.82
N ALA A 1022 7.09 -32.07 5.28
CA ALA A 1022 6.19 -33.01 5.95
C ALA A 1022 5.61 -32.45 7.26
N GLN A 1023 6.43 -31.75 8.05
CA GLN A 1023 5.95 -31.08 9.27
C GLN A 1023 4.98 -29.96 8.94
N MET A 1024 5.25 -29.15 7.90
CA MET A 1024 4.33 -28.12 7.44
C MET A 1024 2.99 -28.70 6.98
N ALA A 1025 3.02 -29.76 6.16
CA ALA A 1025 1.81 -30.45 5.70
C ALA A 1025 0.97 -30.96 6.88
N ALA A 1026 1.60 -31.57 7.88
CA ALA A 1026 0.93 -32.03 9.10
C ALA A 1026 0.26 -30.89 9.90
N MET A 1027 0.90 -29.72 9.99
CA MET A 1027 0.33 -28.55 10.68
C MET A 1027 -0.88 -27.97 9.92
N LEU A 1028 -0.82 -27.94 8.58
CA LEU A 1028 -1.92 -27.48 7.72
C LEU A 1028 -3.10 -28.46 7.74
N ALA A 1029 -2.83 -29.76 7.56
CA ALA A 1029 -3.84 -30.82 7.51
C ALA A 1029 -4.73 -30.88 8.76
N ARG A 1030 -4.16 -30.55 9.93
CA ARG A 1030 -4.88 -30.50 11.21
C ARG A 1030 -5.83 -29.32 11.35
N ASN A 1031 -5.68 -28.28 10.54
CA ASN A 1031 -6.59 -27.11 10.52
C ASN A 1031 -7.50 -27.11 9.29
N LEU A 1032 -7.44 -28.13 8.43
CA LEU A 1032 -8.37 -28.32 7.33
C LEU A 1032 -9.60 -29.11 7.78
N SER A 1033 -10.80 -28.66 7.40
CA SER A 1033 -12.05 -29.36 7.66
C SER A 1033 -12.07 -30.72 6.96
N ASP A 1034 -12.75 -31.70 7.57
CA ASP A 1034 -12.81 -33.06 7.02
C ASP A 1034 -13.59 -33.14 5.69
N GLU A 1035 -14.44 -32.14 5.40
CA GLU A 1035 -15.17 -32.03 4.13
C GLU A 1035 -14.27 -31.68 2.94
N VAL A 1036 -13.18 -30.92 3.16
CA VAL A 1036 -12.19 -30.55 2.12
C VAL A 1036 -11.39 -31.78 1.64
N GLY A 1037 -11.37 -32.86 2.41
CA GLY A 1037 -10.76 -34.15 2.03
C GLY A 1037 -11.61 -35.01 1.08
N THR A 1038 -12.82 -34.57 0.72
CA THR A 1038 -13.76 -35.36 -0.12
C THR A 1038 -14.02 -34.78 -1.51
N ALA A 1039 -13.47 -33.60 -1.82
CA ALA A 1039 -13.54 -33.02 -3.16
C ALA A 1039 -12.42 -33.60 -4.05
N SER A 1040 -12.85 -34.27 -5.13
CA SER A 1040 -12.03 -35.00 -6.09
C SER A 1040 -11.04 -34.14 -6.92
N ALA A 1041 -10.04 -33.52 -6.28
CA ALA A 1041 -8.86 -33.00 -6.98
C ALA A 1041 -7.85 -34.15 -7.20
N ASN A 1042 -7.22 -34.19 -8.39
CA ASN A 1042 -6.26 -35.22 -8.79
C ASN A 1042 -5.17 -35.47 -7.73
N VAL A 1043 -5.33 -36.51 -6.89
CA VAL A 1043 -4.31 -36.94 -5.92
C VAL A 1043 -3.12 -37.50 -6.69
N VAL A 1044 -2.00 -36.78 -6.64
CA VAL A 1044 -0.74 -37.21 -7.26
C VAL A 1044 0.10 -37.92 -6.21
N ASN A 1045 0.34 -39.22 -6.40
CA ASN A 1045 1.26 -39.99 -5.56
C ASN A 1045 2.71 -39.57 -5.86
N TYR A 1046 3.47 -39.25 -4.82
CA TYR A 1046 4.87 -38.86 -4.92
C TYR A 1046 5.80 -40.06 -4.65
N ASP A 1047 6.80 -40.25 -5.51
CA ASP A 1047 7.74 -41.39 -5.46
C ASP A 1047 8.57 -41.40 -4.17
N ASP A 1048 8.80 -40.22 -3.58
CA ASP A 1048 9.59 -40.02 -2.37
C ASP A 1048 8.76 -39.97 -1.08
N VAL A 1049 7.46 -40.25 -1.16
CA VAL A 1049 6.57 -40.38 0.00
C VAL A 1049 6.04 -41.81 0.06
N SER A 1050 6.69 -42.65 0.88
CA SER A 1050 6.20 -44.03 1.06
C SER A 1050 4.82 -44.04 1.71
N ALA A 1051 3.97 -45.03 1.39
CA ALA A 1051 2.66 -45.20 2.03
C ALA A 1051 2.74 -45.40 3.56
N THR A 1052 3.92 -45.80 4.08
CA THR A 1052 4.20 -45.93 5.52
C THR A 1052 4.82 -44.68 6.15
N HIS A 1053 5.01 -43.60 5.38
CA HIS A 1053 5.57 -42.36 5.88
C HIS A 1053 4.61 -41.73 6.89
N TRP A 1054 5.11 -41.24 8.03
CA TRP A 1054 4.27 -40.76 9.14
C TRP A 1054 3.34 -39.59 8.75
N ALA A 1055 3.75 -38.79 7.76
CA ALA A 1055 2.98 -37.66 7.23
C ALA A 1055 2.25 -37.98 5.91
N ALA A 1056 2.21 -39.23 5.44
CA ALA A 1056 1.65 -39.56 4.12
C ALA A 1056 0.21 -39.04 3.96
N SER A 1057 -0.66 -39.31 4.94
CA SER A 1057 -2.05 -38.84 4.93
C SER A 1057 -2.18 -37.32 5.06
N ASP A 1058 -1.28 -36.69 5.81
CA ASP A 1058 -1.29 -35.24 6.01
C ASP A 1058 -0.86 -34.50 4.74
N ILE A 1059 0.14 -35.05 4.03
CA ILE A 1059 0.60 -34.57 2.72
C ILE A 1059 -0.54 -34.67 1.70
N GLU A 1060 -1.20 -35.82 1.65
CA GLU A 1060 -2.37 -36.04 0.78
C GLU A 1060 -3.49 -35.03 1.06
N LYS A 1061 -3.83 -34.79 2.33
CA LYS A 1061 -4.87 -33.84 2.73
C LYS A 1061 -4.51 -32.39 2.38
N ALA A 1062 -3.25 -31.99 2.58
CA ALA A 1062 -2.80 -30.63 2.23
C ALA A 1062 -2.71 -30.41 0.70
N GLN A 1063 -2.42 -31.46 -0.05
CA GLN A 1063 -2.42 -31.47 -1.52
C GLN A 1063 -3.82 -31.43 -2.10
N SER A 1064 -4.75 -32.27 -1.60
CA SER A 1064 -6.12 -32.30 -2.09
C SER A 1064 -6.84 -30.96 -1.87
N ALA A 1065 -6.45 -30.24 -0.83
CA ALA A 1065 -6.91 -28.89 -0.55
C ALA A 1065 -6.28 -27.81 -1.45
N GLY A 1066 -5.32 -28.16 -2.31
CA GLY A 1066 -4.61 -27.23 -3.20
C GLY A 1066 -3.64 -26.29 -2.48
N ILE A 1067 -3.42 -26.47 -1.17
CA ILE A 1067 -2.58 -25.60 -0.35
C ILE A 1067 -1.10 -25.94 -0.55
N MET A 1068 -0.75 -27.22 -0.58
CA MET A 1068 0.63 -27.66 -0.64
C MET A 1068 0.85 -28.71 -1.74
N ASN A 1069 1.57 -28.32 -2.80
CA ASN A 1069 1.90 -29.20 -3.92
C ASN A 1069 3.34 -29.73 -3.81
N GLY A 1070 3.63 -30.79 -4.56
CA GLY A 1070 4.99 -31.32 -4.75
C GLY A 1070 5.92 -30.31 -5.40
N MET A 1071 7.22 -30.50 -5.15
CA MET A 1071 8.29 -29.71 -5.76
C MET A 1071 8.43 -30.01 -7.26
N LYS A 1072 7.98 -31.20 -7.68
CA LYS A 1072 7.87 -31.67 -9.07
C LYS A 1072 6.62 -32.53 -9.20
N ALA A 1073 6.28 -32.93 -10.43
CA ALA A 1073 5.15 -33.82 -10.69
C ALA A 1073 5.18 -35.11 -9.85
N THR A 1074 6.36 -35.71 -9.62
CA THR A 1074 6.49 -36.98 -8.88
C THR A 1074 7.25 -36.86 -7.56
N GLN A 1075 7.64 -35.66 -7.13
CA GLN A 1075 8.47 -35.48 -5.93
C GLN A 1075 7.88 -34.45 -4.96
N PHE A 1076 7.67 -34.85 -3.70
CA PHE A 1076 7.22 -33.96 -2.62
C PHE A 1076 8.35 -33.36 -1.80
N ALA A 1077 9.47 -34.06 -1.64
CA ALA A 1077 10.58 -33.76 -0.74
C ALA A 1077 10.15 -33.62 0.75
N PRO A 1078 9.59 -34.67 1.39
CA PRO A 1078 8.99 -34.59 2.73
C PRO A 1078 9.96 -34.13 3.82
N GLU A 1079 11.24 -34.54 3.72
CA GLU A 1079 12.28 -34.19 4.69
C GLU A 1079 13.03 -32.90 4.35
N GLY A 1080 12.73 -32.27 3.21
CA GLY A 1080 13.30 -30.99 2.82
C GLY A 1080 12.78 -29.86 3.71
N SER A 1081 13.66 -28.92 4.08
CA SER A 1081 13.25 -27.72 4.81
C SER A 1081 12.45 -26.77 3.92
N ILE A 1082 11.44 -26.10 4.48
CA ILE A 1082 10.63 -25.15 3.73
C ILE A 1082 11.35 -23.80 3.60
N THR A 1083 11.25 -23.17 2.43
CA THR A 1083 11.76 -21.80 2.22
C THR A 1083 10.70 -20.75 2.54
N ARG A 1084 11.14 -19.50 2.73
CA ARG A 1084 10.26 -18.34 2.92
C ARG A 1084 9.33 -18.11 1.73
N ALA A 1085 9.81 -18.28 0.50
CA ALA A 1085 8.99 -18.21 -0.72
C ALA A 1085 7.89 -19.29 -0.72
N GLN A 1086 8.23 -20.52 -0.36
CA GLN A 1086 7.26 -21.62 -0.25
C GLN A 1086 6.21 -21.36 0.83
N MET A 1087 6.61 -20.81 1.98
CA MET A 1087 5.65 -20.42 3.01
C MET A 1087 4.73 -19.29 2.53
N ALA A 1088 5.27 -18.29 1.82
CA ALA A 1088 4.46 -17.20 1.25
C ALA A 1088 3.40 -17.73 0.28
N THR A 1089 3.77 -18.68 -0.60
CA THR A 1089 2.82 -19.32 -1.52
C THR A 1089 1.78 -20.17 -0.81
N ILE A 1090 2.16 -20.91 0.24
CA ILE A 1090 1.20 -21.66 1.07
C ILE A 1090 0.21 -20.72 1.75
N ALA A 1091 0.69 -19.63 2.34
CA ALA A 1091 -0.14 -18.62 2.98
C ALA A 1091 -1.11 -17.97 1.98
N TYR A 1092 -0.60 -17.61 0.80
CA TYR A 1092 -1.41 -17.05 -0.28
C TYR A 1092 -2.54 -18.01 -0.70
N ARG A 1093 -2.22 -19.27 -0.95
CA ARG A 1093 -3.21 -20.30 -1.34
C ARG A 1093 -4.24 -20.58 -0.24
N TRP A 1094 -3.80 -20.64 1.02
CA TRP A 1094 -4.68 -20.81 2.18
C TRP A 1094 -5.74 -19.70 2.22
N ILE A 1095 -5.34 -18.45 2.00
CA ILE A 1095 -6.24 -17.30 2.05
C ILE A 1095 -7.21 -17.28 0.85
N GLN A 1096 -6.71 -17.63 -0.34
CA GLN A 1096 -7.57 -17.77 -1.52
C GLN A 1096 -8.65 -18.84 -1.32
N GLN A 1097 -8.30 -19.97 -0.70
CA GLN A 1097 -9.25 -21.03 -0.38
C GLN A 1097 -10.32 -20.58 0.63
N GLN A 1098 -9.95 -19.77 1.63
CA GLN A 1098 -10.88 -19.22 2.62
C GLN A 1098 -11.82 -18.15 2.03
N SER A 1099 -11.46 -17.55 0.89
CA SER A 1099 -12.17 -16.42 0.27
C SER A 1099 -13.18 -16.83 -0.81
N ALA A 1100 -13.28 -18.13 -1.14
CA ALA A 1100 -14.14 -18.68 -2.19
C ALA A 1100 -15.67 -18.51 -1.98
N GLY A 1101 -16.10 -17.78 -0.94
CA GLY A 1101 -17.50 -17.43 -0.67
C GLY A 1101 -17.84 -15.94 -0.77
N ALA A 1102 -16.89 -15.06 -1.13
CA ALA A 1102 -17.12 -13.62 -1.29
C ALA A 1102 -16.58 -13.15 -2.64
N THR A 1103 -17.44 -12.44 -3.39
CA THR A 1103 -17.20 -11.88 -4.72
C THR A 1103 -15.82 -11.22 -4.83
N SER A 1104 -15.00 -11.75 -5.73
CA SER A 1104 -13.62 -11.35 -5.99
C SER A 1104 -13.49 -9.86 -6.31
N SER A 1105 -13.18 -9.03 -5.31
CA SER A 1105 -12.57 -7.73 -5.55
C SER A 1105 -11.05 -7.95 -5.69
N THR A 1106 -10.61 -8.15 -6.93
CA THR A 1106 -9.20 -8.18 -7.31
C THR A 1106 -8.60 -6.80 -7.08
N THR A 1107 -8.23 -6.47 -5.85
CA THR A 1107 -7.30 -5.35 -5.62
C THR A 1107 -5.93 -5.86 -6.06
N GLN A 1108 -5.64 -5.66 -7.34
CA GLN A 1108 -4.29 -5.69 -7.90
C GLN A 1108 -3.37 -4.88 -6.99
N ALA A 1109 -2.41 -5.54 -6.34
CA ALA A 1109 -1.23 -4.88 -5.82
C ALA A 1109 -0.33 -4.61 -7.04
N THR A 1110 -0.45 -3.43 -7.63
CA THR A 1110 0.32 -3.00 -8.81
C THR A 1110 1.73 -2.49 -8.48
N ASP A 1111 2.22 -2.71 -7.26
CA ASP A 1111 3.60 -2.46 -6.90
C ASP A 1111 4.23 -3.80 -6.53
N GLY A 1112 5.20 -4.26 -7.33
CA GLY A 1112 5.98 -5.45 -7.00
C GLY A 1112 6.50 -5.35 -5.57
N ALA A 1113 6.59 -6.48 -4.87
CA ALA A 1113 7.14 -6.51 -3.52
C ALA A 1113 8.47 -5.75 -3.55
N GLY A 1114 8.57 -4.60 -2.87
CA GLY A 1114 9.69 -3.66 -3.00
C GLY A 1114 11.01 -4.18 -2.42
N PHE A 1115 11.24 -5.49 -2.47
CA PHE A 1115 12.40 -6.18 -1.98
C PHE A 1115 13.46 -6.34 -3.08
N THR A 1116 14.71 -6.07 -2.72
CA THR A 1116 15.85 -6.05 -3.63
C THR A 1116 16.25 -7.43 -4.16
N ASP A 1117 15.74 -8.51 -3.58
CA ASP A 1117 16.02 -9.91 -3.94
C ASP A 1117 14.77 -10.68 -4.39
N VAL A 1118 13.68 -9.97 -4.70
CA VAL A 1118 12.45 -10.55 -5.26
C VAL A 1118 12.23 -9.96 -6.64
N SER A 1119 12.60 -10.72 -7.68
CA SER A 1119 12.27 -10.38 -9.06
C SER A 1119 10.76 -10.43 -9.28
N THR A 1120 10.24 -9.56 -10.15
CA THR A 1120 8.83 -9.59 -10.58
C THR A 1120 8.46 -10.92 -11.24
N ASP A 1121 9.43 -11.59 -11.86
CA ASP A 1121 9.24 -12.89 -12.54
C ASP A 1121 9.48 -14.09 -11.61
N LEU A 1122 9.81 -13.87 -10.33
CA LEU A 1122 9.94 -14.95 -9.37
C LEU A 1122 8.58 -15.67 -9.23
N TRP A 1123 8.56 -16.99 -9.28
CA TRP A 1123 7.33 -17.80 -9.18
C TRP A 1123 6.49 -17.52 -7.92
N SER A 1124 7.13 -16.99 -6.87
CA SER A 1124 6.49 -16.59 -5.62
C SER A 1124 6.30 -15.07 -5.49
N SER A 1125 6.63 -14.27 -6.51
CA SER A 1125 6.57 -12.80 -6.49
C SER A 1125 5.20 -12.29 -6.04
N ASP A 1126 4.13 -12.73 -6.70
CA ASP A 1126 2.75 -12.35 -6.34
C ASP A 1126 2.38 -12.80 -4.93
N ALA A 1127 2.79 -14.01 -4.56
CA ALA A 1127 2.54 -14.53 -3.22
C ALA A 1127 3.28 -13.71 -2.16
N ILE A 1128 4.52 -13.31 -2.43
CA ILE A 1128 5.36 -12.48 -1.56
C ILE A 1128 4.76 -11.07 -1.42
N ALA A 1129 4.39 -10.45 -2.54
CA ALA A 1129 3.72 -9.15 -2.56
C ALA A 1129 2.40 -9.20 -1.78
N TYR A 1130 1.64 -10.28 -1.95
CA TYR A 1130 0.39 -10.49 -1.21
C TYR A 1130 0.65 -10.64 0.29
N VAL A 1131 1.53 -11.55 0.73
CA VAL A 1131 1.79 -11.75 2.16
C VAL A 1131 2.45 -10.53 2.81
N GLN A 1132 3.22 -9.74 2.06
CA GLN A 1132 3.76 -8.45 2.49
C GLN A 1132 2.64 -7.44 2.68
N SER A 1133 1.79 -7.23 1.67
CA SER A 1133 0.67 -6.29 1.73
C SER A 1133 -0.38 -6.68 2.78
N ALA A 1134 -0.51 -7.97 3.06
CA ALA A 1134 -1.35 -8.51 4.12
C ALA A 1134 -0.68 -8.49 5.51
N GLY A 1135 0.60 -8.08 5.61
CA GLY A 1135 1.36 -8.05 6.87
C GLY A 1135 1.67 -9.42 7.48
N LEU A 1136 1.54 -10.50 6.70
CA LEU A 1136 1.72 -11.89 7.15
C LEU A 1136 3.18 -12.32 7.20
N MET A 1137 3.98 -11.84 6.24
CA MET A 1137 5.42 -12.04 6.20
C MET A 1137 6.08 -10.74 5.73
N THR A 1138 7.05 -10.25 6.49
CA THR A 1138 7.81 -9.05 6.15
C THR A 1138 9.20 -9.42 5.65
N GLY A 1139 9.80 -8.57 4.82
CA GLY A 1139 11.23 -8.63 4.53
C GLY A 1139 12.07 -8.09 5.69
N TYR A 1140 13.37 -8.06 5.45
CA TYR A 1140 14.41 -7.63 6.35
C TYR A 1140 14.75 -6.15 6.14
N ASN A 1141 15.39 -5.54 7.14
CA ASN A 1141 15.75 -4.11 7.12
C ASN A 1141 16.79 -3.74 6.05
N ASP A 1142 17.45 -4.73 5.45
CA ASP A 1142 18.37 -4.56 4.30
C ASP A 1142 17.60 -4.45 2.96
N GLY A 1143 16.27 -4.44 3.00
CA GLY A 1143 15.41 -4.37 1.84
C GLY A 1143 15.21 -5.70 1.14
N THR A 1144 15.61 -6.84 1.73
CA THR A 1144 15.43 -8.18 1.12
C THR A 1144 14.26 -8.95 1.72
N PHE A 1145 13.67 -9.91 1.02
CA PHE A 1145 12.71 -10.88 1.53
C PHE A 1145 13.36 -12.22 1.93
N LYS A 1146 14.49 -12.55 1.30
CA LYS A 1146 15.25 -13.80 1.35
C LYS A 1146 14.39 -15.02 0.98
N PRO A 1147 13.87 -15.09 -0.28
CA PRO A 1147 12.92 -16.11 -0.69
C PRO A 1147 13.43 -17.54 -0.49
N ASP A 1148 14.73 -17.78 -0.63
CA ASP A 1148 15.35 -19.10 -0.50
C ASP A 1148 15.80 -19.44 0.94
N SER A 1149 15.72 -18.50 1.88
CA SER A 1149 16.07 -18.78 3.27
C SER A 1149 15.07 -19.75 3.90
N GLN A 1150 15.59 -20.69 4.68
CA GLN A 1150 14.81 -21.72 5.36
C GLN A 1150 14.07 -21.13 6.57
N LEU A 1151 12.86 -21.63 6.82
CA LEU A 1151 12.03 -21.19 7.93
C LEU A 1151 12.28 -22.03 9.19
N THR A 1152 12.49 -21.39 10.33
CA THR A 1152 12.50 -22.08 11.63
C THR A 1152 11.09 -22.48 12.06
N ARG A 1153 10.99 -23.43 13.00
CA ARG A 1153 9.70 -23.86 13.57
C ARG A 1153 8.98 -22.73 14.31
N ALA A 1154 9.72 -21.87 15.01
CA ALA A 1154 9.16 -20.70 15.69
C ALA A 1154 8.58 -19.68 14.69
N GLU A 1155 9.29 -19.39 13.60
CA GLU A 1155 8.80 -18.50 12.53
C GLU A 1155 7.58 -19.09 11.82
N ALA A 1156 7.59 -20.39 11.52
CA ALA A 1156 6.45 -21.08 10.91
C ALA A 1156 5.19 -20.96 11.76
N VAL A 1157 5.30 -21.19 13.07
CA VAL A 1157 4.16 -21.08 14.01
C VAL A 1157 3.61 -19.66 14.05
N LYS A 1158 4.47 -18.63 14.03
CA LYS A 1158 4.01 -17.23 14.01
C LYS A 1158 3.17 -16.93 12.76
N VAL A 1159 3.61 -17.37 11.58
CA VAL A 1159 2.83 -17.18 10.34
C VAL A 1159 1.53 -18.01 10.37
N LEU A 1160 1.60 -19.27 10.80
CA LEU A 1160 0.44 -20.17 10.84
C LEU A 1160 -0.62 -19.73 11.86
N ASN A 1161 -0.23 -19.18 13.00
CA ASN A 1161 -1.18 -18.64 13.97
C ASN A 1161 -2.01 -17.52 13.34
N VAL A 1162 -1.40 -16.62 12.56
CA VAL A 1162 -2.15 -15.59 11.85
C VAL A 1162 -3.09 -16.22 10.81
N LEU A 1163 -2.62 -17.20 10.03
CA LEU A 1163 -3.44 -17.89 9.02
C LEU A 1163 -4.63 -18.66 9.60
N PHE A 1164 -4.44 -19.28 10.76
CA PHE A 1164 -5.46 -20.04 11.48
C PHE A 1164 -6.30 -19.18 12.42
N LYS A 1165 -6.11 -17.85 12.39
CA LYS A 1165 -6.79 -16.89 13.27
C LYS A 1165 -6.61 -17.21 14.75
N ARG A 1166 -5.44 -17.72 15.12
CA ARG A 1166 -5.04 -17.97 16.50
C ARG A 1166 -4.28 -16.78 17.05
N THR A 1167 -4.62 -16.43 18.28
CA THR A 1167 -3.95 -15.37 19.02
C THR A 1167 -2.92 -15.98 19.97
N PRO A 1168 -1.75 -15.34 20.13
CA PRO A 1168 -0.76 -15.77 21.13
C PRO A 1168 -1.38 -15.84 22.53
N VAL A 1169 -1.16 -16.95 23.26
CA VAL A 1169 -1.73 -17.14 24.59
C VAL A 1169 -0.83 -16.47 25.63
N THR A 1170 -1.40 -15.58 26.44
CA THR A 1170 -0.69 -14.91 27.54
C THR A 1170 -1.07 -15.51 28.90
N GLY A 1171 -0.11 -15.61 29.83
CA GLY A 1171 -0.35 -16.06 31.21
C GLY A 1171 -0.11 -17.56 31.49
N VAL A 1172 0.41 -18.32 30.53
CA VAL A 1172 0.87 -19.70 30.75
C VAL A 1172 2.14 -19.67 31.61
N THR A 1173 2.02 -20.11 32.87
CA THR A 1173 3.13 -20.11 33.85
C THR A 1173 3.98 -21.37 33.83
N THR A 1174 3.48 -22.44 33.19
CA THR A 1174 4.20 -23.71 33.01
C THR A 1174 4.34 -23.96 31.51
N PRO A 1175 5.56 -23.88 30.94
CA PRO A 1175 5.80 -24.11 29.51
C PRO A 1175 5.31 -25.49 29.06
N SER A 1176 4.70 -25.56 27.88
CA SER A 1176 4.37 -26.84 27.24
C SER A 1176 5.62 -27.61 26.81
N PHE A 1177 6.75 -26.92 26.61
CA PHE A 1177 8.01 -27.49 26.16
C PHE A 1177 9.19 -27.02 27.01
N THR A 1178 10.14 -27.91 27.29
CA THR A 1178 11.27 -27.65 28.21
C THR A 1178 12.35 -26.74 27.64
N ASP A 1179 12.45 -26.65 26.32
CA ASP A 1179 13.42 -25.85 25.58
C ASP A 1179 12.87 -24.49 25.11
N VAL A 1180 11.63 -24.16 25.46
CA VAL A 1180 11.01 -22.86 25.15
C VAL A 1180 10.77 -22.11 26.46
N PRO A 1181 11.74 -21.31 26.95
CA PRO A 1181 11.54 -20.51 28.15
C PRO A 1181 10.46 -19.43 27.90
N ALA A 1182 9.77 -19.00 28.95
CA ALA A 1182 8.77 -17.92 28.86
C ALA A 1182 9.31 -16.58 28.31
N THR A 1183 10.64 -16.43 28.26
CA THR A 1183 11.36 -15.29 27.69
C THR A 1183 11.65 -15.43 26.19
N HIS A 1184 11.33 -16.58 25.57
CA HIS A 1184 11.51 -16.80 24.14
C HIS A 1184 10.51 -15.94 23.36
N TRP A 1185 10.96 -15.27 22.29
CA TRP A 1185 10.15 -14.31 21.53
C TRP A 1185 8.86 -14.93 20.94
N ALA A 1186 8.91 -16.23 20.60
CA ALA A 1186 7.76 -16.99 20.09
C ALA A 1186 6.99 -17.78 21.18
N TYR A 1187 7.27 -17.59 22.46
CA TYR A 1187 6.68 -18.41 23.54
C TYR A 1187 5.14 -18.44 23.47
N ALA A 1188 4.50 -17.27 23.45
CA ALA A 1188 3.04 -17.16 23.43
C ALA A 1188 2.41 -17.77 22.15
N ASP A 1189 3.10 -17.66 21.02
CA ASP A 1189 2.70 -18.27 19.75
C ASP A 1189 2.82 -19.80 19.77
N ILE A 1190 3.89 -20.32 20.37
CA ILE A 1190 4.14 -21.76 20.53
C ILE A 1190 3.10 -22.38 21.48
N GLU A 1191 2.79 -21.70 22.59
CA GLU A 1191 1.74 -22.14 23.50
C GLU A 1191 0.36 -22.13 22.81
N ALA A 1192 0.05 -21.10 22.01
CA ALA A 1192 -1.20 -21.03 21.22
C ALA A 1192 -1.33 -22.18 20.19
N ALA A 1193 -0.21 -22.64 19.64
CA ALA A 1193 -0.18 -23.74 18.68
C ALA A 1193 -0.33 -25.12 19.34
N ALA A 1194 0.14 -25.26 20.59
CA ALA A 1194 0.26 -26.53 21.31
C ALA A 1194 -0.83 -26.78 22.36
N GLN A 1195 -1.59 -25.74 22.75
CA GLN A 1195 -2.68 -25.85 23.72
C GLN A 1195 -4.08 -25.87 23.07
N LYS A 1196 -5.07 -26.31 23.85
CA LYS A 1196 -6.45 -26.56 23.42
C LYS A 1196 -7.43 -25.47 23.87
#